data_AF-A0A0W0SN06-F1
#
_entry.id   AF-A0A0W0SN06-F1
#
_cell.length_a   1.000
_cell.length_b   1.000
_cell.length_c   1.000
_cell.angle_alpha   90.00
_cell.angle_beta   90.00
_cell.angle_gamma   90.00
#
_symmetry.space_group_name_H-M   'P 1'
#
loop_
_entity.id
_entity.type
_entity.pdbx_description
1 polymer ?
#
loop_
_entity_poly.entity_id
_entity_poly.type
_entity_poly.pdbx_seq_one_letter_code
_entity_poly.pdbx_strand_id
1 'polypeptide(L)'
;MRRCWCGNHSLISFNEEYVVCQSCKTLISQSELRNDQYLVTNDETDFYGKQYWLNHQSEDLGNSDIYARARLDLGERNLHWLKTILKYKLPPAKILELGCSHGSFVALLRQIGYDAIGVELSSWVVNFAQTTFDAPVSLGPLENLSLSANSFDVIVLMDVLEHLPDPLATIDLCMNLLKPEGFLLIQTPQFQENVNYNQLVEEKSSFLNMLIKDEHLYLFSKKSIKPFFNRLGVQHLEFEPAIFAQYDMFFTASRTPLKSNSSEQIEATLLANPKNRFVLALLDLRERELNLSKLLAESEADRAARLEQIHTLTAMIKDHEFASSARKKQIEMHKGSLDALFSRRMFRLLNRFAKWPELKKLQNTFKDRGLKTIAVDMTPILPGGENGGAKIFVLELLKQLAELAPETQFVLLTQAASHEELTSLESSNIKCMMVLDKPVKSSIWYRLLSASARRIPYLPRKLSYLGYRLNVLLKRKGSSSLLHNLGADLLFCPFTAPTYFELGVPTVCTLYDLQYKTYPEFFTIEDVAHRQHTFAEACRRASMLTAISEYSRQSAITHGGLRPEKIRTIYLQMAQRILPEAAQDKSILTKLKLSAKQYLLYPANFWKHKNHEMLLTAFGMACKQGLASNIQLVCTGAENARSTLLADAAKKMNLGEQIVFPGYLSNKELSVLMTHSSGVIFPSLYEGFGLPVIEAMAAGIPVACSNLTSLPEVVGDAAILFNPRIPTQIAEAIISLQNDKNLREQLIAAGKERAKLFSDSQRMAQEYWYLFQHAVKENHLEDELTGTYEDGWVGSRMNIQVAPHTSKQTLEMELYVPDWLPQSKIVVKAVHNGVDHNNLLEIGRGKKALLTLPLTNEGGHYEIRMEPTFVPAKTGYSSHDQRELSLIVQRCSVVRKGESVQLIAEKGLA
;
A
#
# COMPACT_ATOMS: atom_id res chain seq x y z
N MET A 1 -17.15 -57.40 2.28
CA MET A 1 -15.98 -56.56 2.58
C MET A 1 -15.09 -56.47 1.36
N ARG A 2 -14.96 -55.26 0.78
CA ARG A 2 -14.06 -54.99 -0.33
C ARG A 2 -12.61 -55.19 0.13
N ARG A 3 -11.80 -55.87 -0.68
CA ARG A 3 -10.38 -56.13 -0.37
C ARG A 3 -9.53 -54.93 -0.79
N CYS A 4 -8.38 -54.73 -0.15
CA CYS A 4 -7.43 -53.73 -0.60
C CYS A 4 -6.81 -54.14 -1.94
N TRP A 5 -6.62 -53.21 -2.87
CA TRP A 5 -5.91 -53.42 -4.13
C TRP A 5 -4.50 -54.01 -3.93
N CYS A 6 -3.82 -53.72 -2.82
CA CYS A 6 -2.49 -54.26 -2.57
C CYS A 6 -2.49 -55.75 -2.20
N GLY A 7 -3.65 -56.34 -1.92
CA GLY A 7 -3.81 -57.73 -1.50
C GLY A 7 -3.58 -57.97 0.01
N ASN A 8 -3.33 -56.93 0.80
CA ASN A 8 -3.23 -57.06 2.25
C ASN A 8 -4.61 -57.21 2.92
N HIS A 9 -4.68 -58.09 3.92
CA HIS A 9 -5.92 -58.40 4.65
C HIS A 9 -6.02 -57.66 5.99
N SER A 10 -4.93 -57.04 6.46
CA SER A 10 -4.95 -56.28 7.72
C SER A 10 -5.57 -54.89 7.50
N LEU A 11 -6.86 -54.79 7.79
CA LEU A 11 -7.68 -53.58 7.67
C LEU A 11 -8.14 -53.13 9.06
N ILE A 12 -7.97 -51.85 9.38
CA ILE A 12 -8.47 -51.26 10.64
C ILE A 12 -9.65 -50.36 10.32
N SER A 13 -10.66 -50.31 11.19
CA SER A 13 -11.75 -49.33 11.07
C SER A 13 -11.20 -47.90 11.09
N PHE A 14 -11.68 -47.09 10.15
CA PHE A 14 -11.44 -45.65 10.12
C PHE A 14 -12.68 -44.91 10.65
N ASN A 15 -13.85 -45.27 10.13
CA ASN A 15 -15.17 -44.95 10.68
C ASN A 15 -16.13 -46.13 10.38
N GLU A 16 -17.45 -45.91 10.46
CA GLU A 16 -18.47 -46.94 10.17
C GLU A 16 -18.50 -47.38 8.69
N GLU A 17 -18.06 -46.51 7.78
CA GLU A 17 -18.19 -46.69 6.33
C GLU A 17 -16.87 -47.04 5.63
N TYR A 18 -15.73 -46.75 6.27
CA TYR A 18 -14.40 -46.90 5.68
C TYR A 18 -13.45 -47.64 6.62
N VAL A 19 -12.55 -48.43 6.02
CA VAL A 19 -11.43 -49.08 6.68
C VAL A 19 -10.11 -48.67 6.04
N VAL A 20 -9.04 -48.57 6.82
CA VAL A 20 -7.69 -48.26 6.36
C VAL A 20 -6.84 -49.52 6.23
N CYS A 21 -6.18 -49.69 5.09
CA CYS A 21 -5.20 -50.76 4.92
C CYS A 21 -3.91 -50.47 5.69
N GLN A 22 -3.48 -51.37 6.57
CA GLN A 22 -2.26 -51.15 7.37
C GLN A 22 -0.98 -51.07 6.53
N SER A 23 -0.94 -51.76 5.39
CA SER A 23 0.23 -51.86 4.51
C SER A 23 0.39 -50.64 3.61
N CYS A 24 -0.58 -50.41 2.70
CA CYS A 24 -0.47 -49.32 1.73
C CYS A 24 -1.13 -48.00 2.17
N LYS A 25 -1.85 -47.99 3.30
CA LYS A 25 -2.56 -46.81 3.86
C LYS A 25 -3.73 -46.28 3.01
N THR A 26 -4.17 -47.00 1.98
CA THR A 26 -5.40 -46.67 1.25
C THR A 26 -6.63 -46.86 2.13
N LEU A 27 -7.56 -45.92 2.07
CA LEU A 27 -8.91 -46.04 2.63
C LEU A 27 -9.81 -46.80 1.67
N ILE A 28 -10.60 -47.72 2.18
CA ILE A 28 -11.42 -48.65 1.41
C ILE A 28 -12.85 -48.57 1.94
N SER A 29 -13.78 -48.30 1.04
CA SER A 29 -15.20 -48.26 1.37
C SER A 29 -15.73 -49.64 1.77
N GLN A 30 -16.64 -49.64 2.74
CA GLN A 30 -17.49 -50.76 3.14
C GLN A 30 -18.85 -50.74 2.41
N SER A 31 -18.90 -50.19 1.19
CA SER A 31 -20.08 -50.23 0.32
C SER A 31 -20.67 -51.63 0.22
N GLU A 32 -21.99 -51.69 0.24
CA GLU A 32 -22.77 -52.92 0.10
C GLU A 32 -23.08 -53.25 -1.37
N LEU A 33 -22.81 -52.30 -2.28
CA LEU A 33 -23.01 -52.49 -3.71
C LEU A 33 -21.96 -53.46 -4.28
N ARG A 34 -22.46 -54.42 -5.07
CA ARG A 34 -21.63 -55.34 -5.84
C ARG A 34 -21.06 -54.65 -7.08
N ASN A 35 -19.93 -55.15 -7.59
CA ASN A 35 -19.24 -54.54 -8.74
C ASN A 35 -20.13 -54.42 -10.00
N ASP A 36 -21.06 -55.34 -10.22
CA ASP A 36 -22.03 -55.29 -11.33
C ASP A 36 -23.02 -54.12 -11.22
N GLN A 37 -23.29 -53.63 -10.02
CA GLN A 37 -24.26 -52.54 -9.76
C GLN A 37 -23.69 -51.15 -10.05
N TYR A 38 -22.40 -51.04 -10.31
CA TYR A 38 -21.74 -49.81 -10.76
C TYR A 38 -21.78 -49.64 -12.28
N LEU A 39 -22.25 -50.65 -13.02
CA LEU A 39 -22.49 -50.54 -14.46
C LEU A 39 -23.87 -49.92 -14.70
N VAL A 40 -24.06 -49.33 -15.89
CA VAL A 40 -25.34 -48.76 -16.29
C VAL A 40 -25.92 -49.60 -17.42
N THR A 41 -27.04 -50.26 -17.13
CA THR A 41 -27.90 -50.96 -18.09
C THR A 41 -29.27 -50.30 -18.22
N ASN A 42 -29.72 -49.62 -17.17
CA ASN A 42 -30.94 -48.83 -17.11
C ASN A 42 -30.64 -47.44 -16.50
N ASP A 43 -30.68 -46.41 -17.34
CA ASP A 43 -30.39 -45.03 -16.95
C ASP A 43 -31.32 -44.45 -15.88
N GLU A 44 -32.54 -44.98 -15.70
CA GLU A 44 -33.48 -44.43 -14.72
C GLU A 44 -33.31 -45.03 -13.31
N THR A 45 -32.63 -46.18 -13.17
CA THR A 45 -32.54 -46.92 -11.89
C THR A 45 -31.12 -47.22 -11.44
N ASP A 46 -30.18 -47.35 -12.37
CA ASP A 46 -28.81 -47.76 -12.04
C ASP A 46 -28.01 -46.59 -11.48
N PHE A 47 -27.01 -46.91 -10.65
CA PHE A 47 -26.38 -45.94 -9.75
C PHE A 47 -25.74 -44.75 -10.46
N TYR A 48 -24.97 -44.98 -11.54
CA TYR A 48 -24.39 -43.91 -12.38
C TYR A 48 -25.25 -43.55 -13.61
N GLY A 49 -26.55 -43.87 -13.58
CA GLY A 49 -27.50 -43.53 -14.63
C GLY A 49 -27.84 -42.04 -14.69
N LYS A 50 -28.88 -41.68 -15.44
CA LYS A 50 -29.37 -40.30 -15.60
C LYS A 50 -29.68 -39.60 -14.27
N GLN A 51 -30.29 -40.31 -13.32
CA GLN A 51 -30.72 -39.69 -12.04
C GLN A 51 -29.52 -39.30 -11.16
N TYR A 52 -28.37 -39.96 -11.33
CA TYR A 52 -27.11 -39.54 -10.71
C TYR A 52 -26.78 -38.09 -11.07
N TRP A 53 -26.84 -37.78 -12.36
CA TRP A 53 -26.41 -36.51 -12.93
C TRP A 53 -27.41 -35.36 -12.75
N LEU A 54 -28.70 -35.66 -12.54
CA LEU A 54 -29.76 -34.67 -12.35
C LEU A 54 -30.05 -34.41 -10.88
N ASN A 55 -30.25 -35.48 -10.10
CA ASN A 55 -30.77 -35.37 -8.74
C ASN A 55 -29.68 -35.69 -7.72
N HIS A 56 -29.00 -36.83 -7.80
CA HIS A 56 -28.05 -37.25 -6.78
C HIS A 56 -26.94 -36.20 -6.56
N GLN A 57 -26.35 -35.72 -7.67
CA GLN A 57 -25.35 -34.66 -7.62
C GLN A 57 -25.85 -33.41 -6.89
N SER A 58 -27.11 -33.01 -7.08
CA SER A 58 -27.65 -31.75 -6.55
C SER A 58 -28.32 -31.88 -5.18
N GLU A 59 -29.19 -32.87 -5.01
CA GLU A 59 -29.99 -33.11 -3.81
C GLU A 59 -29.16 -33.76 -2.70
N ASP A 60 -28.31 -34.73 -3.04
CA ASP A 60 -27.58 -35.52 -2.04
C ASP A 60 -26.17 -34.96 -1.78
N LEU A 61 -25.49 -34.47 -2.81
CA LEU A 61 -24.11 -33.96 -2.70
C LEU A 61 -23.97 -32.43 -2.74
N GLY A 62 -25.05 -31.70 -3.07
CA GLY A 62 -25.03 -30.24 -3.16
C GLY A 62 -24.21 -29.67 -4.33
N ASN A 63 -23.88 -30.50 -5.31
CA ASN A 63 -23.16 -30.15 -6.54
C ASN A 63 -24.13 -29.65 -7.63
N SER A 64 -23.58 -28.94 -8.62
CA SER A 64 -24.35 -28.57 -9.82
C SER A 64 -24.75 -29.80 -10.63
N ASP A 65 -25.95 -29.78 -11.22
CA ASP A 65 -26.38 -30.77 -12.21
C ASP A 65 -25.48 -30.76 -13.47
N ILE A 66 -25.67 -31.78 -14.32
CA ILE A 66 -24.88 -31.92 -15.55
C ILE A 66 -25.01 -30.74 -16.52
N TYR A 67 -26.15 -30.04 -16.56
CA TYR A 67 -26.35 -28.89 -17.45
C TYR A 67 -25.52 -27.68 -17.01
N ALA A 68 -25.53 -27.40 -15.70
CA ALA A 68 -24.72 -26.34 -15.13
C ALA A 68 -23.23 -26.69 -15.20
N ARG A 69 -22.83 -27.93 -14.88
CA ARG A 69 -21.44 -28.40 -14.98
C ARG A 69 -20.88 -28.32 -16.39
N ALA A 70 -21.66 -28.73 -17.39
CA ALA A 70 -21.27 -28.64 -18.80
C ALA A 70 -20.81 -27.23 -19.23
N ARG A 71 -21.37 -26.18 -18.60
CA ARG A 71 -20.94 -24.79 -18.83
C ARG A 71 -19.81 -24.35 -17.89
N LEU A 72 -19.90 -24.67 -16.60
CA LEU A 72 -18.95 -24.20 -15.59
C LEU A 72 -17.55 -24.79 -15.79
N ASP A 73 -17.47 -26.09 -16.09
CA ASP A 73 -16.21 -26.82 -16.19
C ASP A 73 -15.35 -26.33 -17.36
N LEU A 74 -15.95 -25.78 -18.42
CA LEU A 74 -15.24 -25.18 -19.57
C LEU A 74 -14.33 -24.00 -19.18
N GLY A 75 -14.72 -23.20 -18.18
CA GLY A 75 -13.96 -22.04 -17.73
C GLY A 75 -13.00 -22.32 -16.57
N GLU A 76 -13.11 -23.49 -15.96
CA GLU A 76 -12.39 -23.84 -14.73
C GLU A 76 -11.58 -25.13 -14.91
N ARG A 77 -12.23 -26.28 -14.67
CA ARG A 77 -11.60 -27.61 -14.66
C ARG A 77 -10.93 -27.94 -15.99
N ASN A 78 -11.64 -27.77 -17.09
CA ASN A 78 -11.15 -28.11 -18.43
C ASN A 78 -9.89 -27.31 -18.80
N LEU A 79 -9.83 -26.02 -18.44
CA LEU A 79 -8.66 -25.18 -18.71
C LEU A 79 -7.46 -25.60 -17.85
N HIS A 80 -7.71 -25.98 -16.59
CA HIS A 80 -6.67 -26.48 -15.68
C HIS A 80 -6.04 -27.77 -16.21
N TRP A 81 -6.87 -28.72 -16.61
CA TRP A 81 -6.43 -29.99 -17.20
C TRP A 81 -5.73 -29.77 -18.54
N LEU A 82 -6.30 -28.92 -19.40
CA LEU A 82 -5.71 -28.58 -20.70
C LEU A 82 -4.31 -27.98 -20.55
N LYS A 83 -4.12 -27.03 -19.63
CA LYS A 83 -2.81 -26.40 -19.37
C LYS A 83 -1.74 -27.45 -19.06
N THR A 84 -2.11 -28.48 -18.30
CA THR A 84 -1.20 -29.56 -17.91
C THR A 84 -0.92 -30.52 -19.06
N ILE A 85 -1.92 -30.83 -19.90
CA ILE A 85 -1.69 -31.62 -21.12
C ILE A 85 -0.74 -30.88 -22.05
N LEU A 86 -0.97 -29.58 -22.32
CA LEU A 86 -0.11 -28.77 -23.18
C LEU A 86 1.34 -28.69 -22.66
N LYS A 87 1.52 -28.67 -21.33
CA LYS A 87 2.84 -28.75 -20.69
C LYS A 87 3.60 -30.00 -21.12
N TYR A 88 2.97 -31.16 -21.27
CA TYR A 88 3.67 -32.42 -21.53
C TYR A 88 3.52 -32.95 -22.96
N LYS A 89 2.46 -32.60 -23.67
CA LYS A 89 2.17 -33.09 -25.02
C LYS A 89 1.39 -32.05 -25.82
N LEU A 90 1.99 -31.51 -26.88
CA LEU A 90 1.35 -30.59 -27.81
C LEU A 90 0.49 -31.33 -28.85
N PRO A 91 -0.55 -30.72 -29.43
CA PRO A 91 -1.28 -31.29 -30.57
C PRO A 91 -0.40 -31.29 -31.85
N PRO A 92 -0.60 -32.23 -32.78
CA PRO A 92 -1.58 -33.32 -32.74
C PRO A 92 -1.11 -34.49 -31.85
N ALA A 93 -2.00 -35.03 -31.03
CA ALA A 93 -1.81 -36.25 -30.25
C ALA A 93 -3.14 -36.95 -30.01
N LYS A 94 -3.13 -38.27 -29.78
CA LYS A 94 -4.34 -39.03 -29.52
C LYS A 94 -4.62 -39.15 -28.03
N ILE A 95 -5.82 -38.75 -27.60
CA ILE A 95 -6.20 -38.67 -26.19
C ILE A 95 -7.47 -39.49 -25.91
N LEU A 96 -7.46 -40.24 -24.82
CA LEU A 96 -8.65 -40.92 -24.28
C LEU A 96 -9.03 -40.26 -22.94
N GLU A 97 -10.27 -39.84 -22.80
CA GLU A 97 -10.84 -39.46 -21.51
C GLU A 97 -11.72 -40.59 -20.98
N LEU A 98 -11.27 -41.23 -19.91
CA LEU A 98 -12.04 -42.28 -19.23
C LEU A 98 -12.99 -41.61 -18.23
N GLY A 99 -14.29 -41.87 -18.32
CA GLY A 99 -15.30 -41.21 -17.49
C GLY A 99 -15.49 -39.74 -17.90
N CYS A 100 -15.82 -39.48 -19.16
CA CYS A 100 -15.83 -38.12 -19.69
C CYS A 100 -17.05 -37.28 -19.26
N SER A 101 -18.00 -37.87 -18.52
CA SER A 101 -19.22 -37.18 -18.07
C SER A 101 -19.90 -36.47 -19.25
N HIS A 102 -20.16 -35.17 -19.15
CA HIS A 102 -20.78 -34.35 -20.18
C HIS A 102 -19.95 -34.15 -21.46
N GLY A 103 -18.70 -34.61 -21.53
CA GLY A 103 -17.88 -34.61 -22.75
C GLY A 103 -17.30 -33.25 -23.18
N SER A 104 -17.44 -32.22 -22.35
CA SER A 104 -16.94 -30.88 -22.68
C SER A 104 -15.41 -30.81 -22.81
N PHE A 105 -14.68 -31.66 -22.08
CA PHE A 105 -13.22 -31.68 -22.14
C PHE A 105 -12.73 -32.36 -23.43
N VAL A 106 -13.31 -33.51 -23.82
CA VAL A 106 -13.14 -34.10 -25.16
C VAL A 106 -13.34 -33.05 -26.26
N ALA A 107 -14.43 -32.28 -26.20
CA ALA A 107 -14.72 -31.26 -27.20
C ALA A 107 -13.68 -30.14 -27.24
N LEU A 108 -13.23 -29.65 -26.07
CA LEU A 108 -12.16 -28.66 -25.97
C LEU A 108 -10.84 -29.18 -26.56
N LEU A 109 -10.46 -30.43 -26.26
CA LEU A 109 -9.26 -31.06 -26.80
C LEU A 109 -9.31 -31.18 -28.33
N ARG A 110 -10.46 -31.55 -28.89
CA ARG A 110 -10.66 -31.62 -30.34
C ARG A 110 -10.58 -30.25 -31.00
N GLN A 111 -11.16 -29.21 -30.37
CA GLN A 111 -11.14 -27.85 -30.89
C GLN A 111 -9.71 -27.35 -31.13
N ILE A 112 -8.76 -27.70 -30.26
CA ILE A 112 -7.36 -27.27 -30.35
C ILE A 112 -6.46 -28.20 -31.17
N GLY A 113 -7.00 -29.29 -31.72
CA GLY A 113 -6.31 -30.16 -32.67
C GLY A 113 -5.83 -31.50 -32.13
N TYR A 114 -6.28 -31.94 -30.96
CA TYR A 114 -6.08 -33.32 -30.51
C TYR A 114 -7.09 -34.27 -31.16
N ASP A 115 -6.67 -35.52 -31.37
CA ASP A 115 -7.59 -36.63 -31.68
C ASP A 115 -8.09 -37.22 -30.35
N ALA A 116 -9.09 -36.57 -29.76
CA ALA A 116 -9.65 -36.97 -28.47
C ALA A 116 -10.97 -37.73 -28.62
N ILE A 117 -11.14 -38.77 -27.81
CA ILE A 117 -12.38 -39.53 -27.61
C ILE A 117 -12.66 -39.74 -26.12
N GLY A 118 -13.94 -39.81 -25.74
CA GLY A 118 -14.38 -40.11 -24.39
C GLY A 118 -14.91 -41.54 -24.23
N VAL A 119 -15.00 -42.00 -22.99
CA VAL A 119 -15.70 -43.24 -22.58
C VAL A 119 -16.63 -42.92 -21.42
N GLU A 120 -17.85 -43.42 -21.47
CA GLU A 120 -18.86 -43.19 -20.43
C GLU A 120 -19.80 -44.40 -20.29
N LEU A 121 -20.29 -44.65 -19.06
CA LEU A 121 -21.12 -45.81 -18.74
C LEU A 121 -22.59 -45.60 -19.11
N SER A 122 -23.11 -44.39 -18.90
CA SER A 122 -24.53 -44.06 -19.12
C SER A 122 -24.82 -43.75 -20.58
N SER A 123 -25.80 -44.44 -21.17
CA SER A 123 -26.23 -44.18 -22.55
C SER A 123 -26.86 -42.80 -22.71
N TRP A 124 -27.57 -42.34 -21.68
CA TRP A 124 -28.14 -41.00 -21.62
C TRP A 124 -27.05 -39.92 -21.60
N VAL A 125 -25.99 -40.10 -20.80
CA VAL A 125 -24.86 -39.14 -20.74
C VAL A 125 -24.06 -39.14 -22.03
N VAL A 126 -23.84 -40.31 -22.66
CA VAL A 126 -23.23 -40.39 -24.00
C VAL A 126 -24.03 -39.57 -25.01
N ASN A 127 -25.36 -39.73 -25.03
CA ASN A 127 -26.23 -38.95 -25.91
C ASN A 127 -26.18 -37.45 -25.57
N PHE A 128 -26.13 -37.08 -24.28
CA PHE A 128 -25.96 -35.70 -23.86
C PHE A 128 -24.65 -35.09 -24.39
N ALA A 129 -23.52 -35.79 -24.25
CA ALA A 129 -22.22 -35.33 -24.72
C ALA A 129 -22.17 -35.17 -26.26
N GLN A 130 -22.74 -36.13 -27.00
CA GLN A 130 -22.82 -36.09 -28.46
C GLN A 130 -23.72 -34.93 -28.94
N THR A 131 -24.89 -34.74 -28.33
CA THR A 131 -25.84 -33.70 -28.74
C THR A 131 -25.41 -32.29 -28.32
N THR A 132 -24.76 -32.15 -27.16
CA THR A 132 -24.37 -30.83 -26.62
C THR A 132 -23.06 -30.33 -27.21
N PHE A 133 -22.08 -31.22 -27.40
CA PHE A 133 -20.72 -30.83 -27.75
C PHE A 133 -20.17 -31.47 -29.03
N ASP A 134 -20.94 -32.32 -29.71
CA ASP A 134 -20.44 -33.13 -30.84
C ASP A 134 -19.19 -33.95 -30.44
N ALA A 135 -19.17 -34.40 -29.17
CA ALA A 135 -18.04 -35.13 -28.61
C ALA A 135 -18.16 -36.64 -28.96
N PRO A 136 -17.12 -37.26 -29.54
CA PRO A 136 -17.11 -38.70 -29.77
C PRO A 136 -16.90 -39.44 -28.46
N VAL A 137 -17.96 -40.09 -27.96
CA VAL A 137 -17.95 -40.85 -26.71
C VAL A 137 -18.39 -42.29 -26.95
N SER A 138 -17.61 -43.25 -26.45
CA SER A 138 -17.93 -44.68 -26.49
C SER A 138 -18.72 -45.09 -25.25
N LEU A 139 -19.75 -45.90 -25.44
CA LEU A 139 -20.61 -46.39 -24.37
C LEU A 139 -20.06 -47.68 -23.74
N GLY A 140 -19.98 -47.70 -22.41
CA GLY A 140 -19.68 -48.88 -21.61
C GLY A 140 -18.33 -48.82 -20.90
N PRO A 141 -18.04 -49.83 -20.05
CA PRO A 141 -16.78 -49.90 -19.32
C PRO A 141 -15.61 -50.12 -20.28
N LEU A 142 -14.44 -49.57 -19.95
CA LEU A 142 -13.25 -49.60 -20.79
C LEU A 142 -12.85 -51.03 -21.19
N GLU A 143 -13.02 -51.97 -20.28
CA GLU A 143 -12.69 -53.39 -20.44
C GLU A 143 -13.48 -54.08 -21.55
N ASN A 144 -14.67 -53.55 -21.91
CA ASN A 144 -15.51 -54.09 -22.96
C ASN A 144 -15.27 -53.41 -24.32
N LEU A 145 -14.44 -52.37 -24.37
CA LEU A 145 -14.17 -51.63 -25.59
C LEU A 145 -13.00 -52.24 -26.38
N SER A 146 -13.22 -52.48 -27.66
CA SER A 146 -12.20 -52.96 -28.59
C SER A 146 -11.26 -51.83 -29.02
N LEU A 147 -10.36 -51.42 -28.14
CA LEU A 147 -9.34 -50.39 -28.41
C LEU A 147 -7.97 -51.03 -28.68
N SER A 148 -7.24 -50.49 -29.65
CA SER A 148 -5.91 -51.00 -30.03
C SER A 148 -4.85 -50.65 -28.98
N ALA A 149 -4.01 -51.62 -28.62
CA ALA A 149 -2.84 -51.40 -27.78
C ALA A 149 -1.86 -50.37 -28.39
N ASN A 150 -1.12 -49.65 -27.54
CA ASN A 150 -0.14 -48.62 -27.93
C ASN A 150 -0.69 -47.54 -28.89
N SER A 151 -1.96 -47.17 -28.77
CA SER A 151 -2.60 -46.24 -29.71
C SER A 151 -2.76 -44.81 -29.18
N PHE A 152 -2.76 -44.61 -27.86
CA PHE A 152 -2.96 -43.31 -27.23
C PHE A 152 -1.65 -42.68 -26.76
N ASP A 153 -1.53 -41.35 -26.92
CA ASP A 153 -0.42 -40.57 -26.37
C ASP A 153 -0.70 -40.17 -24.92
N VAL A 154 -1.95 -39.87 -24.60
CA VAL A 154 -2.38 -39.48 -23.25
C VAL A 154 -3.70 -40.17 -22.93
N ILE A 155 -3.83 -40.67 -21.70
CA ILE A 155 -5.13 -41.09 -21.15
C ILE A 155 -5.38 -40.26 -19.89
N VAL A 156 -6.54 -39.63 -19.81
CA VAL A 156 -6.91 -38.76 -18.68
C VAL A 156 -8.00 -39.44 -17.85
N LEU A 157 -7.88 -39.31 -16.53
CA LEU A 157 -8.84 -39.83 -15.55
C LEU A 157 -9.10 -38.72 -14.53
N MET A 158 -10.25 -38.07 -14.61
CA MET A 158 -10.61 -36.94 -13.74
C MET A 158 -11.74 -37.37 -12.82
N ASP A 159 -11.43 -37.55 -11.54
CA ASP A 159 -12.38 -37.99 -10.51
C ASP A 159 -12.98 -39.39 -10.87
N VAL A 160 -12.10 -40.35 -11.20
CA VAL A 160 -12.47 -41.70 -11.70
C VAL A 160 -11.79 -42.81 -10.92
N LEU A 161 -10.52 -42.65 -10.57
CA LEU A 161 -9.69 -43.73 -9.98
C LEU A 161 -10.31 -44.29 -8.70
N GLU A 162 -10.91 -43.43 -7.89
CA GLU A 162 -11.59 -43.73 -6.64
C GLU A 162 -12.90 -44.47 -6.82
N HIS A 163 -13.55 -44.34 -7.99
CA HIS A 163 -14.82 -44.99 -8.33
C HIS A 163 -14.63 -46.40 -8.91
N LEU A 164 -13.39 -46.76 -9.30
CA LEU A 164 -13.12 -48.04 -9.97
C LEU A 164 -13.28 -49.23 -9.02
N PRO A 165 -14.10 -50.24 -9.36
CA PRO A 165 -14.25 -51.44 -8.53
C PRO A 165 -12.97 -52.28 -8.44
N ASP A 166 -12.19 -52.32 -9.53
CA ASP A 166 -10.86 -52.93 -9.62
C ASP A 166 -9.87 -51.94 -10.29
N PRO A 167 -9.29 -51.00 -9.53
CA PRO A 167 -8.43 -49.97 -10.09
C PRO A 167 -7.14 -50.55 -10.70
N LEU A 168 -6.66 -51.72 -10.25
CA LEU A 168 -5.45 -52.31 -10.83
C LEU A 168 -5.70 -52.83 -12.24
N ALA A 169 -6.80 -53.55 -12.45
CA ALA A 169 -7.14 -54.12 -13.76
C ALA A 169 -7.37 -53.00 -14.80
N THR A 170 -8.15 -51.98 -14.44
CA THR A 170 -8.44 -50.87 -15.35
C THR A 170 -7.19 -50.06 -15.68
N ILE A 171 -6.35 -49.74 -14.69
CA ILE A 171 -5.13 -48.95 -14.96
C ILE A 171 -4.09 -49.77 -15.74
N ASP A 172 -3.98 -51.09 -15.52
CA ASP A 172 -3.13 -51.97 -16.35
C ASP A 172 -3.59 -51.94 -17.81
N LEU A 173 -4.91 -52.00 -18.06
CA LEU A 173 -5.47 -51.84 -19.40
C LEU A 173 -5.14 -50.47 -19.99
N CYS A 174 -5.30 -49.37 -19.24
CA CYS A 174 -4.90 -48.04 -19.69
C CYS A 174 -3.41 -47.99 -20.08
N MET A 175 -2.54 -48.62 -19.28
CA MET A 175 -1.11 -48.70 -19.61
C MET A 175 -0.87 -49.49 -20.90
N ASN A 176 -1.61 -50.56 -21.17
CA ASN A 176 -1.51 -51.33 -22.43
C ASN A 176 -1.99 -50.54 -23.66
N LEU A 177 -2.95 -49.61 -23.47
CA LEU A 177 -3.45 -48.73 -24.52
C LEU A 177 -2.51 -47.54 -24.81
N LEU A 178 -1.72 -47.10 -23.82
CA LEU A 178 -0.73 -46.05 -23.98
C LEU A 178 0.48 -46.48 -24.82
N LYS A 179 0.94 -45.60 -25.71
CA LYS A 179 2.25 -45.70 -26.36
C LYS A 179 3.38 -45.79 -25.33
N PRO A 180 4.57 -46.30 -25.69
CA PRO A 180 5.71 -46.38 -24.77
C PRO A 180 6.07 -45.05 -24.10
N GLU A 181 6.00 -43.94 -24.83
CA GLU A 181 6.25 -42.57 -24.36
C GLU A 181 4.97 -41.83 -23.92
N GLY A 182 3.85 -42.54 -23.82
CA GLY A 182 2.58 -41.98 -23.37
C GLY A 182 2.49 -41.90 -21.84
N PHE A 183 1.52 -41.14 -21.35
CA PHE A 183 1.29 -40.96 -19.92
C PHE A 183 -0.18 -40.91 -19.54
N LEU A 184 -0.44 -41.24 -18.28
CA LEU A 184 -1.71 -41.00 -17.62
C LEU A 184 -1.68 -39.62 -16.96
N LEU A 185 -2.78 -38.88 -17.02
CA LEU A 185 -3.00 -37.69 -16.22
C LEU A 185 -4.21 -37.92 -15.31
N ILE A 186 -4.00 -37.87 -14.01
CA ILE A 186 -4.98 -38.34 -13.02
C ILE A 186 -5.25 -37.26 -11.99
N GLN A 187 -6.54 -36.96 -11.78
CA GLN A 187 -7.05 -36.23 -10.63
C GLN A 187 -7.91 -37.17 -9.78
N THR A 188 -7.68 -37.18 -8.47
CA THR A 188 -8.42 -38.03 -7.54
C THR A 188 -8.25 -37.49 -6.10
N PRO A 189 -9.20 -37.73 -5.18
CA PRO A 189 -9.05 -37.36 -3.79
C PRO A 189 -7.78 -37.92 -3.14
N GLN A 190 -7.13 -37.11 -2.32
CA GLN A 190 -5.91 -37.43 -1.60
C GLN A 190 -6.18 -37.66 -0.11
N PHE A 191 -6.24 -38.93 0.28
CA PHE A 191 -6.25 -39.30 1.69
C PHE A 191 -4.91 -38.98 2.37
N GLN A 192 -5.00 -38.40 3.58
CA GLN A 192 -3.83 -38.10 4.42
C GLN A 192 -3.57 -39.24 5.42
N GLU A 193 -2.52 -40.01 5.18
CA GLU A 193 -2.22 -41.31 5.82
C GLU A 193 -2.04 -41.29 7.34
N ASN A 194 -1.78 -40.12 7.91
CA ASN A 194 -1.48 -39.96 9.33
C ASN A 194 -2.65 -39.36 10.13
N VAL A 195 -3.75 -39.04 9.46
CA VAL A 195 -4.92 -38.40 10.08
C VAL A 195 -5.96 -39.47 10.38
N ASN A 196 -6.55 -39.43 11.57
CA ASN A 196 -7.66 -40.31 11.94
C ASN A 196 -9.02 -39.59 11.73
N TYR A 197 -10.12 -40.35 11.70
CA TYR A 197 -11.44 -39.79 11.41
C TYR A 197 -11.86 -38.68 12.39
N ASN A 198 -11.67 -38.88 13.69
CA ASN A 198 -12.03 -37.88 14.70
C ASN A 198 -11.28 -36.57 14.47
N GLN A 199 -10.00 -36.65 14.10
CA GLN A 199 -9.20 -35.49 13.75
C GLN A 199 -9.76 -34.76 12.52
N LEU A 200 -10.19 -35.46 11.48
CA LEU A 200 -10.83 -34.83 10.31
C LEU A 200 -12.12 -34.08 10.69
N VAL A 201 -12.93 -34.66 11.58
CA VAL A 201 -14.16 -34.06 12.11
C VAL A 201 -13.86 -32.82 12.94
N GLU A 202 -12.89 -32.91 13.85
CA GLU A 202 -12.45 -31.80 14.69
C GLU A 202 -11.90 -30.63 13.85
N GLU A 203 -11.11 -30.92 12.81
CA GLU A 203 -10.53 -29.93 11.91
C GLU A 203 -11.51 -29.42 10.84
N LYS A 204 -12.72 -29.98 10.77
CA LYS A 204 -13.72 -29.70 9.71
C LYS A 204 -13.12 -29.82 8.30
N SER A 205 -12.31 -30.86 8.10
CA SER A 205 -11.58 -31.06 6.86
C SER A 205 -12.55 -31.21 5.68
N SER A 206 -12.27 -30.51 4.57
CA SER A 206 -13.02 -30.66 3.32
C SER A 206 -12.94 -32.07 2.74
N PHE A 207 -11.95 -32.87 3.15
CA PHE A 207 -11.84 -34.28 2.76
C PHE A 207 -12.99 -35.14 3.31
N LEU A 208 -13.68 -34.71 4.37
CA LEU A 208 -14.88 -35.42 4.86
C LEU A 208 -15.96 -35.55 3.77
N ASN A 209 -16.06 -34.55 2.89
CA ASN A 209 -17.00 -34.57 1.77
C ASN A 209 -16.64 -35.63 0.72
N MET A 210 -15.41 -36.17 0.76
CA MET A 210 -14.95 -37.25 -0.12
C MET A 210 -15.18 -38.63 0.51
N LEU A 211 -15.76 -38.73 1.71
CA LEU A 211 -16.15 -40.01 2.31
C LEU A 211 -17.56 -40.38 1.86
N ILE A 212 -17.71 -40.70 0.57
CA ILE A 212 -18.98 -41.07 -0.05
C ILE A 212 -18.98 -42.58 -0.26
N LYS A 213 -19.51 -43.31 0.74
CA LYS A 213 -19.40 -44.79 0.86
C LYS A 213 -19.66 -45.51 -0.46
N ASP A 214 -20.76 -45.18 -1.15
CA ASP A 214 -21.19 -45.91 -2.34
C ASP A 214 -20.61 -45.36 -3.66
N GLU A 215 -19.71 -44.37 -3.61
CA GLU A 215 -19.03 -43.81 -4.80
C GLU A 215 -17.52 -43.99 -4.73
N HIS A 216 -16.90 -43.48 -3.67
CA HIS A 216 -15.45 -43.47 -3.51
C HIS A 216 -15.00 -44.77 -2.84
N LEU A 217 -14.76 -45.79 -3.66
CA LEU A 217 -14.41 -47.15 -3.26
C LEU A 217 -12.99 -47.26 -2.70
N TYR A 218 -12.05 -46.51 -3.30
CA TYR A 218 -10.65 -46.47 -2.89
C TYR A 218 -10.16 -45.03 -2.84
N LEU A 219 -9.82 -44.56 -1.64
CA LEU A 219 -9.24 -43.24 -1.44
C LEU A 219 -7.74 -43.38 -1.19
N PHE A 220 -6.95 -42.92 -2.16
CA PHE A 220 -5.51 -43.10 -2.21
C PHE A 220 -4.78 -41.96 -1.53
N SER A 221 -3.59 -42.25 -1.02
CA SER A 221 -2.65 -41.26 -0.56
C SER A 221 -1.44 -41.13 -1.50
N LYS A 222 -0.64 -40.08 -1.31
CA LYS A 222 0.63 -39.94 -2.04
C LYS A 222 1.63 -41.08 -1.80
N LYS A 223 1.65 -41.72 -0.62
CA LYS A 223 2.49 -42.91 -0.42
C LYS A 223 1.83 -44.20 -0.87
N SER A 224 0.49 -44.26 -1.03
CA SER A 224 -0.16 -45.45 -1.58
C SER A 224 -0.11 -45.48 -3.11
N ILE A 225 -0.14 -44.32 -3.77
CA ILE A 225 -0.16 -44.23 -5.24
C ILE A 225 1.19 -44.62 -5.87
N LYS A 226 2.31 -44.33 -5.20
CA LYS A 226 3.66 -44.76 -5.64
C LYS A 226 3.79 -46.29 -5.77
N PRO A 227 3.56 -47.10 -4.72
CA PRO A 227 3.61 -48.55 -4.82
C PRO A 227 2.50 -49.12 -5.72
N PHE A 228 1.35 -48.45 -5.83
CA PHE A 228 0.30 -48.82 -6.78
C PHE A 228 0.82 -48.81 -8.22
N PHE A 229 1.39 -47.69 -8.68
CA PHE A 229 1.95 -47.57 -10.02
C PHE A 229 3.24 -48.38 -10.23
N ASN A 230 4.08 -48.51 -9.20
CA ASN A 230 5.27 -49.37 -9.28
C ASN A 230 4.91 -50.83 -9.60
N ARG A 231 3.79 -51.33 -9.06
CA ARG A 231 3.30 -52.70 -9.34
C ARG A 231 2.89 -52.90 -10.80
N LEU A 232 2.49 -51.83 -11.47
CA LEU A 232 2.14 -51.79 -12.89
C LEU A 232 3.36 -51.47 -13.79
N GLY A 233 4.57 -51.46 -13.23
CA GLY A 233 5.79 -51.15 -13.97
C GLY A 233 5.94 -49.66 -14.34
N VAL A 234 5.20 -48.77 -13.67
CA VAL A 234 5.22 -47.32 -13.92
C VAL A 234 6.05 -46.64 -12.83
N GLN A 235 7.21 -46.09 -13.22
CA GLN A 235 8.23 -45.62 -12.27
C GLN A 235 8.27 -44.09 -12.14
N HIS A 236 7.72 -43.36 -13.11
CA HIS A 236 7.77 -41.89 -13.13
C HIS A 236 6.39 -41.34 -12.78
N LEU A 237 6.33 -40.66 -11.63
CA LEU A 237 5.16 -39.95 -11.14
C LEU A 237 5.53 -38.49 -10.90
N GLU A 238 4.91 -37.56 -11.62
CA GLU A 238 5.08 -36.12 -11.40
C GLU A 238 3.78 -35.53 -10.84
N PHE A 239 3.83 -34.99 -9.62
CA PHE A 239 2.68 -34.35 -8.99
C PHE A 239 2.59 -32.88 -9.41
N GLU A 240 1.40 -32.49 -9.82
CA GLU A 240 1.04 -31.14 -10.24
C GLU A 240 0.11 -30.49 -9.21
N PRO A 241 -0.01 -29.15 -9.21
CA PRO A 241 -1.02 -28.48 -8.41
C PRO A 241 -2.43 -28.94 -8.81
N ALA A 242 -3.17 -29.53 -7.87
CA ALA A 242 -4.58 -29.87 -8.09
C ALA A 242 -5.45 -28.61 -8.06
N ILE A 243 -6.54 -28.60 -8.84
CA ILE A 243 -7.49 -27.48 -8.83
C ILE A 243 -8.19 -27.35 -7.47
N PHE A 244 -8.44 -28.46 -6.77
CA PHE A 244 -8.94 -28.51 -5.40
C PHE A 244 -7.89 -29.09 -4.43
N ALA A 245 -6.76 -28.40 -4.31
CA ALA A 245 -5.60 -28.85 -3.52
C ALA A 245 -5.89 -29.19 -2.04
N GLN A 246 -7.02 -28.73 -1.50
CA GLN A 246 -7.46 -29.03 -0.14
C GLN A 246 -7.92 -30.49 0.06
N TYR A 247 -8.34 -31.18 -1.00
CA TYR A 247 -8.76 -32.59 -0.91
C TYR A 247 -8.27 -33.48 -2.05
N ASP A 248 -7.77 -32.93 -3.16
CA ASP A 248 -7.29 -33.70 -4.31
C ASP A 248 -5.78 -33.80 -4.42
N MET A 249 -5.33 -34.86 -5.11
CA MET A 249 -4.03 -34.92 -5.75
C MET A 249 -4.20 -34.96 -7.27
N PHE A 250 -3.23 -34.38 -7.97
CA PHE A 250 -3.20 -34.31 -9.42
C PHE A 250 -1.80 -34.67 -9.88
N PHE A 251 -1.66 -35.63 -10.79
CA PHE A 251 -0.34 -36.12 -11.18
C PHE A 251 -0.33 -36.82 -12.54
N THR A 252 0.86 -36.87 -13.14
CA THR A 252 1.13 -37.71 -14.31
C THR A 252 1.77 -39.02 -13.90
N ALA A 253 1.50 -40.09 -14.67
CA ALA A 253 2.14 -41.39 -14.50
C ALA A 253 2.64 -41.93 -15.85
N SER A 254 3.94 -42.24 -15.94
CA SER A 254 4.58 -42.63 -17.20
C SER A 254 5.70 -43.67 -17.02
N ARG A 255 5.98 -44.40 -18.12
CA ARG A 255 7.09 -45.37 -18.17
C ARG A 255 8.45 -44.70 -18.36
N THR A 256 8.47 -43.52 -18.97
CA THR A 256 9.65 -42.71 -19.23
C THR A 256 9.48 -41.31 -18.63
N PRO A 257 10.55 -40.60 -18.26
CA PRO A 257 10.46 -39.23 -17.76
C PRO A 257 9.82 -38.29 -18.79
N LEU A 258 8.90 -37.44 -18.35
CA LEU A 258 8.23 -36.50 -19.23
C LEU A 258 9.08 -35.24 -19.46
N LYS A 259 8.93 -34.63 -20.63
CA LYS A 259 9.55 -33.34 -20.96
C LYS A 259 8.48 -32.27 -20.96
N SER A 260 8.76 -31.14 -20.31
CA SER A 260 7.87 -29.99 -20.32
C SER A 260 8.16 -29.07 -21.52
N ASN A 261 7.11 -28.63 -22.20
CA ASN A 261 7.14 -27.59 -23.23
C ASN A 261 7.18 -26.21 -22.56
N SER A 262 7.88 -25.27 -23.18
CA SER A 262 7.91 -23.88 -22.72
C SER A 262 6.60 -23.16 -23.05
N SER A 263 6.31 -22.07 -22.33
CA SER A 263 5.14 -21.23 -22.60
C SER A 263 5.13 -20.70 -24.03
N GLU A 264 6.29 -20.35 -24.59
CA GLU A 264 6.43 -19.89 -25.97
C GLU A 264 6.09 -20.99 -26.98
N GLN A 265 6.46 -22.25 -26.70
CA GLN A 265 6.12 -23.38 -27.56
C GLN A 265 4.61 -23.67 -27.53
N ILE A 266 3.99 -23.59 -26.35
CA ILE A 266 2.55 -23.77 -26.19
C ILE A 266 1.79 -22.66 -26.91
N GLU A 267 2.17 -21.39 -26.69
CA GLU A 267 1.57 -20.24 -27.33
C GLU A 267 1.71 -20.31 -28.86
N ALA A 268 2.92 -20.60 -29.37
CA ALA A 268 3.15 -20.75 -30.80
C ALA A 268 2.29 -21.85 -31.42
N THR A 269 2.12 -22.97 -30.72
CA THR A 269 1.27 -24.09 -31.18
C THR A 269 -0.19 -23.70 -31.24
N LEU A 270 -0.71 -23.01 -30.21
CA LEU A 270 -2.09 -22.53 -30.23
C LEU A 270 -2.28 -21.45 -31.28
N LEU A 271 -1.34 -20.52 -31.47
CA LEU A 271 -1.44 -19.47 -32.48
C LEU A 271 -1.37 -19.97 -33.93
N ALA A 272 -0.85 -21.18 -34.17
CA ALA A 272 -0.76 -21.78 -35.49
C ALA A 272 -2.13 -22.00 -36.15
N ASN A 273 -3.21 -22.13 -35.36
CA ASN A 273 -4.58 -22.20 -35.87
C ASN A 273 -5.41 -21.01 -35.33
N PRO A 274 -5.98 -20.15 -36.20
CA PRO A 274 -6.78 -19.01 -35.78
C PRO A 274 -7.93 -19.35 -34.81
N LYS A 275 -8.54 -20.54 -34.93
CA LYS A 275 -9.65 -20.98 -34.05
C LYS A 275 -9.20 -21.19 -32.59
N ASN A 276 -7.92 -21.49 -32.37
CA ASN A 276 -7.37 -21.76 -31.04
C ASN A 276 -7.06 -20.48 -30.25
N ARG A 277 -7.12 -19.30 -30.89
CA ARG A 277 -6.93 -18.00 -30.22
C ARG A 277 -7.96 -17.76 -29.11
N PHE A 278 -9.18 -18.27 -29.28
CA PHE A 278 -10.20 -18.21 -28.22
C PHE A 278 -9.79 -19.02 -27.00
N VAL A 279 -9.22 -20.22 -27.19
CA VAL A 279 -8.75 -21.06 -26.09
C VAL A 279 -7.54 -20.44 -25.39
N LEU A 280 -6.60 -19.86 -26.14
CA LEU A 280 -5.49 -19.09 -25.58
C LEU A 280 -6.00 -17.91 -24.73
N ALA A 281 -6.99 -17.15 -25.22
CA ALA A 281 -7.58 -16.05 -24.46
C ALA A 281 -8.28 -16.53 -23.18
N LEU A 282 -8.92 -17.71 -23.19
CA LEU A 282 -9.51 -18.31 -21.99
C LEU A 282 -8.45 -18.73 -20.99
N LEU A 283 -7.34 -19.33 -21.43
CA LEU A 283 -6.19 -19.66 -20.58
C LEU A 283 -5.59 -18.40 -19.94
N ASP A 284 -5.42 -17.32 -20.71
CA ASP A 284 -4.94 -16.02 -20.21
C ASP A 284 -5.88 -15.42 -19.15
N LEU A 285 -7.19 -15.50 -19.39
CA LEU A 285 -8.19 -15.00 -18.45
C LEU A 285 -8.15 -15.80 -17.15
N ARG A 286 -8.06 -17.13 -17.23
CA ARG A 286 -7.94 -18.00 -16.06
C ARG A 286 -6.67 -17.69 -15.26
N GLU A 287 -5.55 -17.44 -15.93
CA GLU A 287 -4.31 -17.08 -15.26
C GLU A 287 -4.40 -15.72 -14.54
N ARG A 288 -5.08 -14.74 -15.15
CA ARG A 288 -5.36 -13.44 -14.50
C ARG A 288 -6.26 -13.60 -13.28
N GLU A 289 -7.30 -14.42 -13.37
CA GLU A 289 -8.21 -14.71 -12.27
C GLU A 289 -7.47 -15.37 -11.09
N LEU A 290 -6.62 -16.36 -11.36
CA LEU A 290 -5.81 -17.02 -10.33
C LEU A 290 -4.83 -16.03 -9.67
N ASN A 291 -4.18 -15.16 -10.44
CA ASN A 291 -3.30 -14.12 -9.91
C ASN A 291 -4.05 -13.13 -9.02
N LEU A 292 -5.25 -12.69 -9.43
CA LEU A 292 -6.08 -11.80 -8.62
C LEU A 292 -6.56 -12.46 -7.33
N SER A 293 -6.96 -13.73 -7.39
CA SER A 293 -7.40 -14.51 -6.22
C SER A 293 -6.26 -14.70 -5.22
N LYS A 294 -5.03 -14.95 -5.70
CA LYS A 294 -3.84 -15.02 -4.85
C LYS A 294 -3.56 -13.69 -4.15
N LEU A 295 -3.60 -12.58 -4.88
CA LEU A 295 -3.40 -11.24 -4.31
C LEU A 295 -4.49 -10.89 -3.28
N LEU A 296 -5.73 -11.35 -3.51
CA LEU A 296 -6.82 -11.19 -2.55
C LEU A 296 -6.55 -11.97 -1.27
N ALA A 297 -6.17 -13.25 -1.37
CA ALA A 297 -5.85 -14.08 -0.22
C ALA A 297 -4.66 -13.53 0.60
N GLU A 298 -3.61 -13.04 -0.06
CA GLU A 298 -2.49 -12.36 0.59
C GLU A 298 -2.95 -11.10 1.35
N SER A 299 -3.84 -10.31 0.74
CA SER A 299 -4.45 -9.13 1.34
C SER A 299 -5.34 -9.48 2.56
N GLU A 300 -6.10 -10.57 2.48
CA GLU A 300 -6.94 -11.04 3.58
C GLU A 300 -6.11 -11.60 4.75
N ALA A 301 -5.02 -12.32 4.47
CA ALA A 301 -4.08 -12.80 5.48
C ALA A 301 -3.40 -11.65 6.22
N ASP A 302 -2.93 -10.62 5.50
CA ASP A 302 -2.39 -9.39 6.11
C ASP A 302 -3.45 -8.68 6.96
N ARG A 303 -4.69 -8.60 6.48
CA ARG A 303 -5.81 -8.04 7.25
C ARG A 303 -6.07 -8.82 8.54
N ALA A 304 -6.04 -10.16 8.50
CA ALA A 304 -6.23 -11.01 9.67
C ALA A 304 -5.09 -10.85 10.69
N ALA A 305 -3.84 -10.85 10.23
CA ALA A 305 -2.67 -10.64 11.08
C ALA A 305 -2.68 -9.26 11.77
N ARG A 306 -3.08 -8.21 11.05
CA ARG A 306 -3.27 -6.87 11.63
C ARG A 306 -4.41 -6.84 12.63
N LEU A 307 -5.50 -7.57 12.39
CA LEU A 307 -6.63 -7.66 13.33
C LEU A 307 -6.18 -8.35 14.64
N GLU A 308 -5.35 -9.39 14.56
CA GLU A 308 -4.79 -10.07 15.73
C GLU A 308 -3.85 -9.14 16.53
N GLN A 309 -3.02 -8.35 15.84
CA GLN A 309 -2.21 -7.31 16.48
C GLN A 309 -3.09 -6.24 17.15
N ILE A 310 -4.18 -5.81 16.50
CA ILE A 310 -5.15 -4.88 17.09
C ILE A 310 -5.80 -5.49 18.32
N HIS A 311 -6.18 -6.78 18.30
CA HIS A 311 -6.76 -7.47 19.46
C HIS A 311 -5.75 -7.54 20.61
N THR A 312 -4.50 -7.90 20.32
CA THR A 312 -3.41 -7.95 21.30
C THR A 312 -3.17 -6.59 21.93
N LEU A 313 -3.06 -5.54 21.11
CA LEU A 313 -2.89 -4.16 21.58
C LEU A 313 -4.12 -3.67 22.36
N THR A 314 -5.33 -4.06 21.95
CA THR A 314 -6.57 -3.73 22.67
C THR A 314 -6.63 -4.42 24.03
N ALA A 315 -6.16 -5.66 24.14
CA ALA A 315 -6.02 -6.36 25.42
C ALA A 315 -5.00 -5.65 26.32
N MET A 316 -3.83 -5.29 25.78
CA MET A 316 -2.82 -4.52 26.52
C MET A 316 -3.34 -3.13 26.95
N ILE A 317 -4.14 -2.47 26.11
CA ILE A 317 -4.81 -1.21 26.46
C ILE A 317 -5.82 -1.44 27.58
N LYS A 318 -6.62 -2.51 27.55
CA LYS A 318 -7.55 -2.84 28.64
C LYS A 318 -6.82 -3.14 29.95
N ASP A 319 -5.72 -3.87 29.90
CA ASP A 319 -4.88 -4.13 31.08
C ASP A 319 -4.28 -2.83 31.62
N HIS A 320 -3.82 -1.95 30.74
CA HIS A 320 -3.32 -0.63 31.10
C HIS A 320 -4.42 0.30 31.63
N GLU A 321 -5.63 0.24 31.07
CA GLU A 321 -6.81 0.97 31.53
C GLU A 321 -7.29 0.46 32.88
N PHE A 322 -7.22 -0.86 33.14
CA PHE A 322 -7.50 -1.46 34.42
C PHE A 322 -6.47 -1.02 35.47
N ALA A 323 -5.18 -1.08 35.14
CA ALA A 323 -4.09 -0.57 35.99
C ALA A 323 -4.21 0.94 36.23
N SER A 324 -4.61 1.70 35.20
CA SER A 324 -4.85 3.15 35.27
C SER A 324 -6.08 3.47 36.11
N SER A 325 -7.17 2.70 36.01
CA SER A 325 -8.39 2.81 36.82
C SER A 325 -8.12 2.48 38.30
N ALA A 326 -7.31 1.46 38.57
CA ALA A 326 -6.82 1.15 39.91
C ALA A 326 -5.97 2.31 40.48
N ARG A 327 -5.06 2.89 39.68
CA ARG A 327 -4.33 4.12 40.02
C ARG A 327 -5.25 5.32 40.22
N LYS A 328 -6.30 5.45 39.41
CA LYS A 328 -7.28 6.54 39.46
C LYS A 328 -8.12 6.47 40.73
N LYS A 329 -8.51 5.26 41.19
CA LYS A 329 -9.15 5.05 42.51
C LYS A 329 -8.22 5.39 43.67
N GLN A 330 -6.92 5.07 43.56
CA GLN A 330 -5.90 5.50 44.53
C GLN A 330 -5.73 7.03 44.57
N ILE A 331 -5.79 7.69 43.41
CA ILE A 331 -5.75 9.15 43.25
C ILE A 331 -7.06 9.81 43.74
N GLU A 332 -8.21 9.15 43.57
CA GLU A 332 -9.52 9.61 44.07
C GLU A 332 -9.61 9.62 45.60
N MET A 333 -8.97 8.67 46.29
CA MET A 333 -8.79 8.73 47.74
C MET A 333 -8.01 9.96 48.21
N HIS A 334 -7.24 10.60 47.34
CA HIS A 334 -6.44 11.79 47.63
C HIS A 334 -7.04 13.09 47.05
N LYS A 335 -8.23 13.05 46.43
CA LYS A 335 -8.85 14.19 45.70
C LYS A 335 -9.21 15.39 46.57
N GLY A 336 -9.50 15.20 47.86
CA GLY A 336 -9.94 16.29 48.74
C GLY A 336 -8.93 17.45 48.90
N SER A 337 -7.65 17.21 48.60
CA SER A 337 -6.60 18.23 48.73
C SER A 337 -6.02 18.72 47.38
N LEU A 338 -6.48 18.19 46.24
CA LEU A 338 -5.86 18.39 44.91
C LEU A 338 -6.67 19.30 43.97
N ASP A 339 -7.96 19.50 44.20
CA ASP A 339 -8.83 20.27 43.30
C ASP A 339 -8.49 21.77 43.25
N ALA A 340 -7.94 22.34 44.34
CA ALA A 340 -7.41 23.71 44.33
C ALA A 340 -6.04 23.85 43.63
N LEU A 341 -5.34 22.74 43.40
CA LEU A 341 -3.99 22.69 42.83
C LEU A 341 -4.01 22.41 41.31
N PHE A 342 -5.01 21.68 40.80
CA PHE A 342 -5.09 21.29 39.39
C PHE A 342 -5.51 22.42 38.44
N SER A 343 -6.44 23.28 38.81
CA SER A 343 -6.82 24.47 38.02
C SER A 343 -5.64 25.44 37.83
N ARG A 344 -4.78 25.55 38.84
CA ARG A 344 -3.52 26.32 38.78
C ARG A 344 -2.40 25.62 38.02
N ARG A 345 -2.41 24.29 37.88
CA ARG A 345 -1.32 23.51 37.26
C ARG A 345 -1.49 23.33 35.75
N MET A 346 -2.73 23.18 35.25
CA MET A 346 -3.01 23.14 33.81
C MET A 346 -2.73 24.49 33.13
N PHE A 347 -3.14 25.58 33.78
CA PHE A 347 -2.83 26.95 33.36
C PHE A 347 -1.32 27.25 33.42
N ARG A 348 -0.59 26.64 34.37
CA ARG A 348 0.89 26.68 34.44
C ARG A 348 1.59 25.76 33.45
N LEU A 349 0.97 24.68 32.98
CA LEU A 349 1.52 23.78 31.97
C LEU A 349 1.40 24.41 30.58
N LEU A 350 0.24 24.99 30.24
CA LEU A 350 0.09 25.82 29.04
C LEU A 350 1.00 27.07 29.08
N ASN A 351 1.16 27.71 30.24
CA ASN A 351 2.17 28.76 30.44
C ASN A 351 3.62 28.26 30.61
N ARG A 352 3.88 26.94 30.66
CA ARG A 352 5.24 26.37 30.58
C ARG A 352 5.59 25.99 29.14
N PHE A 353 4.62 25.63 28.32
CA PHE A 353 4.79 25.43 26.88
C PHE A 353 4.86 26.77 26.11
N ALA A 354 4.23 27.83 26.63
CA ALA A 354 4.37 29.20 26.15
C ALA A 354 5.61 29.95 26.69
N LYS A 355 6.49 29.29 27.47
CA LYS A 355 7.75 29.90 27.92
C LYS A 355 8.86 29.54 26.95
N TRP A 356 8.92 30.32 25.88
CA TRP A 356 10.16 30.98 25.57
C TRP A 356 10.36 32.02 26.69
N PRO A 357 11.30 31.87 27.64
CA PRO A 357 11.69 32.98 28.51
C PRO A 357 12.29 34.14 27.71
N GLU A 358 12.40 33.97 26.38
CA GLU A 358 13.18 34.81 25.52
C GLU A 358 12.47 35.37 24.28
N LEU A 359 11.17 35.19 24.00
CA LEU A 359 10.60 35.92 22.83
C LEU A 359 10.69 37.45 23.02
N LYS A 360 10.33 37.93 24.23
CA LYS A 360 10.53 39.34 24.65
C LYS A 360 11.98 39.69 24.99
N LYS A 361 12.81 38.71 25.34
CA LYS A 361 14.23 38.94 25.71
C LYS A 361 15.13 38.92 24.46
N LEU A 362 14.78 38.16 23.42
CA LEU A 362 15.51 38.00 22.16
C LEU A 362 15.16 39.02 21.11
N GLN A 363 13.93 39.56 21.12
CA GLN A 363 13.64 40.82 20.41
C GLN A 363 14.68 41.91 20.77
N ASN A 364 15.25 41.87 21.98
CA ASN A 364 16.29 42.79 22.45
C ASN A 364 17.73 42.27 22.36
N THR A 365 17.97 40.99 22.01
CA THR A 365 19.32 40.37 22.12
C THR A 365 19.94 40.02 20.76
N PHE A 366 19.15 39.81 19.71
CA PHE A 366 19.70 39.58 18.38
C PHE A 366 19.87 40.90 17.63
N LYS A 367 21.13 41.36 17.49
CA LYS A 367 21.48 42.28 16.40
C LYS A 367 21.11 41.58 15.10
N ASP A 368 20.18 42.16 14.36
CA ASP A 368 19.68 41.65 13.10
C ASP A 368 20.87 41.43 12.13
N ARG A 369 21.31 40.18 12.00
CA ARG A 369 22.10 39.80 10.83
C ARG A 369 21.09 39.70 9.71
N GLY A 370 20.93 40.79 8.98
CA GLY A 370 19.96 40.87 7.89
C GLY A 370 20.18 39.72 6.91
N LEU A 371 19.30 38.72 6.95
CA LEU A 371 19.21 37.71 5.91
C LEU A 371 18.89 38.47 4.63
N LYS A 372 19.74 38.37 3.61
CA LYS A 372 19.58 39.13 2.37
C LYS A 372 18.70 38.38 1.39
N THR A 373 18.91 37.08 1.25
CA THR A 373 18.19 36.26 0.27
C THR A 373 17.72 34.95 0.89
N ILE A 374 16.42 34.69 0.86
CA ILE A 374 15.82 33.41 1.28
C ILE A 374 15.19 32.76 0.05
N ALA A 375 15.67 31.58 -0.32
CA ALA A 375 15.05 30.75 -1.34
C ALA A 375 13.90 29.95 -0.73
N VAL A 376 12.75 29.92 -1.38
CA VAL A 376 11.57 29.18 -0.91
C VAL A 376 11.17 28.13 -1.93
N ASP A 377 11.19 26.85 -1.56
CA ASP A 377 10.78 25.77 -2.46
C ASP A 377 9.25 25.68 -2.55
N MET A 378 8.71 26.34 -3.58
CA MET A 378 7.29 26.33 -3.93
C MET A 378 6.97 25.34 -5.05
N THR A 379 7.94 24.54 -5.51
CA THR A 379 7.73 23.58 -6.59
C THR A 379 6.74 22.45 -6.27
N PRO A 380 6.52 22.05 -5.00
CA PRO A 380 5.48 21.07 -4.67
C PRO A 380 4.03 21.61 -4.74
N ILE A 381 3.85 22.92 -4.94
CA ILE A 381 2.50 23.49 -5.05
C ILE A 381 1.83 23.01 -6.35
N LEU A 382 0.59 22.57 -6.22
CA LEU A 382 -0.28 22.15 -7.30
C LEU A 382 -1.22 23.31 -7.69
N PRO A 383 -1.66 23.38 -8.95
CA PRO A 383 -2.63 24.39 -9.39
C PRO A 383 -3.95 24.25 -8.62
N GLY A 384 -4.55 25.38 -8.22
CA GLY A 384 -5.85 25.38 -7.54
C GLY A 384 -5.81 24.94 -6.06
N GLY A 385 -6.89 24.32 -5.57
CA GLY A 385 -7.06 23.98 -4.14
C GLY A 385 -6.47 22.64 -3.69
N GLU A 386 -5.69 21.96 -4.53
CA GLU A 386 -5.36 20.53 -4.34
C GLU A 386 -4.40 20.23 -3.16
N ASN A 387 -3.58 21.20 -2.72
CA ASN A 387 -2.73 21.03 -1.54
C ASN A 387 -3.46 21.27 -0.19
N GLY A 388 -4.77 21.60 -0.23
CA GLY A 388 -5.57 21.85 0.97
C GLY A 388 -5.02 22.99 1.85
N GLY A 389 -5.12 22.81 3.18
CA GLY A 389 -4.72 23.83 4.18
C GLY A 389 -3.24 24.21 4.17
N ALA A 390 -2.36 23.35 3.66
CA ALA A 390 -0.92 23.63 3.60
C ALA A 390 -0.62 24.85 2.71
N LYS A 391 -1.23 24.91 1.52
CA LYS A 391 -1.06 26.05 0.60
C LYS A 391 -1.52 27.36 1.24
N ILE A 392 -2.68 27.35 1.89
CA ILE A 392 -3.24 28.52 2.57
C ILE A 392 -2.28 29.06 3.63
N PHE A 393 -1.73 28.17 4.46
CA PHE A 393 -0.76 28.51 5.48
C PHE A 393 0.51 29.13 4.88
N VAL A 394 1.09 28.51 3.85
CA VAL A 394 2.35 28.97 3.26
C VAL A 394 2.20 30.35 2.63
N LEU A 395 1.09 30.60 1.92
CA LEU A 395 0.83 31.89 1.30
C LEU A 395 0.70 33.01 2.34
N GLU A 396 -0.05 32.78 3.42
CA GLU A 396 -0.16 33.76 4.51
C GLU A 396 1.19 33.96 5.21
N LEU A 397 1.93 32.89 5.50
CA LEU A 397 3.23 32.99 6.14
C LEU A 397 4.21 33.82 5.28
N LEU A 398 4.26 33.60 3.97
CA LEU A 398 5.13 34.36 3.07
C LEU A 398 4.76 35.85 3.02
N LYS A 399 3.46 36.16 2.99
CA LYS A 399 3.00 37.55 3.05
C LYS A 399 3.47 38.23 4.35
N GLN A 400 3.26 37.57 5.49
CA GLN A 400 3.66 38.12 6.79
C GLN A 400 5.18 38.21 6.96
N LEU A 401 5.95 37.26 6.42
CA LEU A 401 7.41 37.31 6.41
C LEU A 401 7.95 38.45 5.55
N ALA A 402 7.36 38.68 4.37
CA ALA A 402 7.75 39.78 3.48
C ALA A 402 7.43 41.16 4.09
N GLU A 403 6.33 41.28 4.83
CA GLU A 403 6.01 42.48 5.60
C GLU A 403 6.95 42.67 6.81
N LEU A 404 7.33 41.57 7.49
CA LEU A 404 8.22 41.60 8.65
C LEU A 404 9.67 41.97 8.30
N ALA A 405 10.16 41.55 7.12
CA ALA A 405 11.53 41.74 6.66
C ALA A 405 11.58 42.38 5.25
N PRO A 406 11.31 43.70 5.15
CA PRO A 406 11.22 44.39 3.85
C PRO A 406 12.55 44.41 3.07
N GLU A 407 13.68 44.33 3.77
CA GLU A 407 15.04 44.35 3.19
C GLU A 407 15.50 42.96 2.69
N THR A 408 14.74 41.89 2.98
CA THR A 408 15.09 40.52 2.62
C THR A 408 14.38 40.12 1.33
N GLN A 409 15.15 39.64 0.35
CA GLN A 409 14.64 39.10 -0.91
C GLN A 409 14.19 37.64 -0.74
N PHE A 410 12.90 37.39 -0.93
CA PHE A 410 12.32 36.04 -0.98
C PHE A 410 12.22 35.56 -2.43
N VAL A 411 13.02 34.56 -2.80
CA VAL A 411 13.04 33.97 -4.15
C VAL A 411 12.22 32.69 -4.14
N LEU A 412 11.02 32.73 -4.71
CA LEU A 412 10.11 31.59 -4.79
C LEU A 412 10.52 30.69 -5.96
N LEU A 413 10.99 29.48 -5.67
CA LEU A 413 11.32 28.47 -6.67
C LEU A 413 10.03 27.79 -7.13
N THR A 414 9.67 27.94 -8.39
CA THR A 414 8.35 27.54 -8.93
C THR A 414 8.46 26.60 -10.12
N GLN A 415 7.34 25.95 -10.45
CA GLN A 415 7.21 25.10 -11.64
C GLN A 415 6.18 25.67 -12.61
N ALA A 416 6.33 25.35 -13.90
CA ALA A 416 5.49 25.92 -14.96
C ALA A 416 3.97 25.71 -14.78
N ALA A 417 3.54 24.69 -14.02
CA ALA A 417 2.12 24.43 -13.77
C ALA A 417 1.47 25.44 -12.81
N SER A 418 2.24 25.98 -11.87
CA SER A 418 1.76 26.87 -10.80
C SER A 418 2.41 28.26 -10.82
N HIS A 419 3.34 28.51 -11.73
CA HIS A 419 4.07 29.77 -11.84
C HIS A 419 3.14 30.97 -11.97
N GLU A 420 2.20 30.94 -12.92
CA GLU A 420 1.24 32.05 -13.15
C GLU A 420 0.34 32.33 -11.94
N GLU A 421 0.01 31.32 -11.14
CA GLU A 421 -0.78 31.52 -9.92
C GLU A 421 0.07 32.22 -8.85
N LEU A 422 1.33 31.83 -8.71
CA LEU A 422 2.25 32.36 -7.71
C LEU A 422 2.81 33.75 -8.04
N THR A 423 2.84 34.15 -9.32
CA THR A 423 3.26 35.51 -9.70
C THR A 423 2.33 36.60 -9.11
N SER A 424 1.13 36.23 -8.67
CA SER A 424 0.25 37.13 -7.90
C SER A 424 0.81 37.56 -6.54
N LEU A 425 1.84 36.86 -6.03
CA LEU A 425 2.54 37.19 -4.79
C LEU A 425 3.76 38.09 -5.00
N GLU A 426 4.15 38.38 -6.25
CA GLU A 426 5.32 39.23 -6.49
C GLU A 426 5.11 40.62 -5.89
N SER A 427 6.16 41.10 -5.23
CA SER A 427 6.19 42.39 -4.53
C SER A 427 7.60 42.98 -4.65
N SER A 428 7.88 44.08 -3.95
CA SER A 428 9.23 44.68 -3.92
C SER A 428 10.31 43.73 -3.40
N ASN A 429 9.93 42.74 -2.58
CA ASN A 429 10.85 41.81 -1.93
C ASN A 429 10.47 40.33 -2.10
N ILE A 430 9.46 40.00 -2.91
CA ILE A 430 9.13 38.64 -3.34
C ILE A 430 9.31 38.54 -4.85
N LYS A 431 10.11 37.57 -5.30
CA LYS A 431 10.36 37.30 -6.72
C LYS A 431 10.10 35.83 -7.06
N CYS A 432 9.33 35.56 -8.12
CA CYS A 432 9.15 34.20 -8.61
C CYS A 432 10.25 33.81 -9.60
N MET A 433 10.86 32.65 -9.39
CA MET A 433 11.83 32.05 -10.31
C MET A 433 11.32 30.67 -10.76
N MET A 434 11.07 30.53 -12.05
CA MET A 434 10.70 29.23 -12.62
C MET A 434 11.95 28.37 -12.77
N VAL A 435 11.98 27.25 -12.07
CA VAL A 435 13.11 26.30 -12.06
C VAL A 435 12.76 24.98 -12.75
N LEU A 436 11.49 24.77 -13.10
CA LEU A 436 11.00 23.59 -13.79
C LEU A 436 10.07 23.98 -14.96
N ASP A 437 10.57 23.84 -16.19
CA ASP A 437 9.79 24.14 -17.41
C ASP A 437 8.61 23.19 -17.68
N LYS A 438 7.72 23.59 -18.60
CA LYS A 438 6.71 22.69 -19.20
C LYS A 438 7.42 21.46 -19.82
N PRO A 439 6.87 20.24 -19.70
CA PRO A 439 7.45 19.08 -20.36
C PRO A 439 7.52 19.33 -21.87
N VAL A 440 8.71 19.12 -22.47
CA VAL A 440 8.95 19.39 -23.90
C VAL A 440 8.12 18.40 -24.73
N LYS A 441 7.24 18.93 -25.60
CA LYS A 441 6.34 18.16 -26.49
C LYS A 441 7.07 17.28 -27.54
N SER A 442 8.41 17.30 -27.63
CA SER A 442 9.17 16.66 -28.71
C SER A 442 9.62 15.22 -28.44
N SER A 443 9.41 14.67 -27.23
CA SER A 443 9.75 13.27 -26.96
C SER A 443 8.72 12.34 -27.59
N ILE A 444 9.19 11.36 -28.38
CA ILE A 444 8.38 10.29 -29.00
C ILE A 444 7.47 9.58 -27.97
N TRP A 445 7.94 9.49 -26.71
CA TRP A 445 7.20 8.95 -25.58
C TRP A 445 5.95 9.77 -25.22
N TYR A 446 6.00 11.10 -25.37
CA TYR A 446 4.85 11.99 -25.12
C TYR A 446 3.78 11.88 -26.22
N ARG A 447 4.16 11.61 -27.47
CA ARG A 447 3.21 11.36 -28.58
C ARG A 447 2.48 10.03 -28.44
N LEU A 448 3.15 8.99 -27.93
CA LEU A 448 2.53 7.68 -27.65
C LEU A 448 1.59 7.72 -26.43
N LEU A 449 1.97 8.45 -25.36
CA LEU A 449 1.12 8.64 -24.18
C LEU A 449 -0.09 9.55 -24.44
N SER A 450 0.04 10.56 -25.32
CA SER A 450 -1.08 11.46 -25.64
C SER A 450 -2.08 10.88 -26.65
N ALA A 451 -1.69 9.89 -27.45
CA ALA A 451 -2.60 9.16 -28.33
C ALA A 451 -3.53 8.20 -27.56
N SER A 452 -3.05 7.62 -26.46
CA SER A 452 -3.84 6.77 -25.55
C SER A 452 -4.71 7.58 -24.59
N ALA A 453 -4.25 8.77 -24.16
CA ALA A 453 -5.01 9.66 -23.28
C ALA A 453 -6.27 10.28 -23.92
N ARG A 454 -6.38 10.32 -25.25
CA ARG A 454 -7.59 10.83 -25.94
C ARG A 454 -8.72 9.80 -26.08
N ARG A 455 -8.50 8.53 -25.76
CA ARG A 455 -9.50 7.46 -25.90
C ARG A 455 -9.97 6.86 -24.57
N ILE A 456 -9.47 7.33 -23.43
CA ILE A 456 -9.85 6.83 -22.10
C ILE A 456 -9.98 8.02 -21.14
N PRO A 457 -11.17 8.41 -20.67
CA PRO A 457 -11.40 9.63 -19.87
C PRO A 457 -10.86 9.58 -18.43
N TYR A 458 -10.20 8.48 -18.06
CA TYR A 458 -9.71 8.22 -16.71
C TYR A 458 -8.25 7.77 -16.76
N LEU A 459 -7.32 8.70 -17.02
CA LEU A 459 -5.90 8.42 -16.80
C LEU A 459 -5.59 8.66 -15.30
N PRO A 460 -4.95 7.70 -14.60
CA PRO A 460 -4.71 7.82 -13.16
C PRO A 460 -3.66 8.90 -12.85
N ARG A 461 -3.86 9.57 -11.72
CA ARG A 461 -2.95 10.46 -10.95
C ARG A 461 -1.48 10.00 -10.86
N LYS A 462 -1.18 8.74 -11.20
CA LYS A 462 0.14 8.08 -11.12
C LYS A 462 1.19 8.60 -12.11
N LEU A 463 0.80 9.10 -13.29
CA LEU A 463 1.76 9.49 -14.33
C LEU A 463 2.37 10.90 -14.14
N SER A 464 1.66 11.83 -13.49
CA SER A 464 2.18 13.19 -13.28
C SER A 464 3.26 13.26 -12.20
N TYR A 465 3.14 12.45 -11.14
CA TYR A 465 4.06 12.46 -10.00
C TYR A 465 5.38 11.72 -10.28
N LEU A 466 5.29 10.57 -10.96
CA LEU A 466 6.49 9.84 -11.42
C LEU A 466 7.24 10.64 -12.50
N GLY A 467 6.49 11.32 -13.37
CA GLY A 467 7.03 12.27 -14.35
C GLY A 467 7.66 13.52 -13.71
N TYR A 468 7.13 14.03 -12.60
CA TYR A 468 7.73 15.10 -11.80
C TYR A 468 9.06 14.65 -11.18
N ARG A 469 9.14 13.46 -10.60
CA ARG A 469 10.38 12.94 -9.99
C ARG A 469 11.47 12.66 -11.02
N LEU A 470 11.12 12.02 -12.14
CA LEU A 470 12.05 11.85 -13.25
C LEU A 470 12.47 13.23 -13.77
N ASN A 471 11.56 14.20 -13.89
CA ASN A 471 11.92 15.56 -14.29
C ASN A 471 12.79 16.30 -13.26
N VAL A 472 12.58 16.20 -11.95
CA VAL A 472 13.40 16.90 -10.94
C VAL A 472 14.81 16.31 -10.89
N LEU A 473 14.93 14.98 -10.98
CA LEU A 473 16.22 14.29 -11.05
C LEU A 473 16.93 14.51 -12.41
N LEU A 474 16.19 14.50 -13.53
CA LEU A 474 16.74 14.66 -14.90
C LEU A 474 16.93 16.14 -15.32
N LYS A 475 16.16 17.09 -14.77
CA LYS A 475 16.27 18.54 -15.03
C LYS A 475 17.24 19.24 -14.08
N ARG A 476 17.86 18.53 -13.12
CA ARG A 476 19.17 18.92 -12.57
C ARG A 476 20.26 18.81 -13.66
N LYS A 477 20.04 19.43 -14.83
CA LYS A 477 21.05 19.68 -15.87
C LYS A 477 22.08 20.69 -15.33
N GLY A 478 22.89 20.25 -14.36
CA GLY A 478 24.18 20.87 -14.11
C GLY A 478 24.23 22.17 -13.32
N SER A 479 23.26 22.51 -12.46
CA SER A 479 23.49 23.56 -11.45
C SER A 479 23.37 22.97 -10.04
N SER A 480 24.50 22.45 -9.55
CA SER A 480 24.71 22.09 -8.14
C SER A 480 24.95 23.32 -7.24
N SER A 481 24.64 24.50 -7.76
CA SER A 481 24.96 25.80 -7.17
C SER A 481 23.83 26.80 -7.41
N LEU A 482 22.58 26.37 -7.59
CA LEU A 482 21.44 27.27 -7.78
C LEU A 482 21.33 28.22 -6.59
N LEU A 483 21.32 27.70 -5.37
CA LEU A 483 21.20 28.50 -4.15
C LEU A 483 22.45 29.36 -3.94
N HIS A 484 23.64 28.81 -4.18
CA HIS A 484 24.89 29.57 -4.15
C HIS A 484 24.94 30.70 -5.19
N ASN A 485 24.45 30.48 -6.41
CA ASN A 485 24.36 31.49 -7.47
C ASN A 485 23.33 32.59 -7.17
N LEU A 486 22.27 32.25 -6.42
CA LEU A 486 21.32 33.22 -5.88
C LEU A 486 21.89 34.02 -4.71
N GLY A 487 23.04 33.59 -4.15
CA GLY A 487 23.54 34.10 -2.87
C GLY A 487 22.53 33.88 -1.75
N ALA A 488 21.84 32.73 -1.75
CA ALA A 488 20.82 32.42 -0.76
C ALA A 488 21.46 32.14 0.61
N ASP A 489 21.02 32.89 1.63
CA ASP A 489 21.43 32.68 3.02
C ASP A 489 20.70 31.50 3.67
N LEU A 490 19.53 31.13 3.13
CA LEU A 490 18.69 30.06 3.66
C LEU A 490 17.76 29.46 2.58
N LEU A 491 17.55 28.15 2.63
CA LEU A 491 16.49 27.45 1.92
C LEU A 491 15.32 27.14 2.87
N PHE A 492 14.15 27.66 2.55
CA PHE A 492 12.91 27.32 3.23
C PHE A 492 12.09 26.32 2.39
N CYS A 493 11.80 25.16 2.97
CA CYS A 493 11.02 24.08 2.36
C CYS A 493 9.67 23.95 3.08
N PRO A 494 8.66 24.76 2.71
CA PRO A 494 7.36 24.77 3.36
C PRO A 494 6.54 23.49 3.18
N PHE A 495 6.93 22.59 2.27
CA PHE A 495 6.24 21.32 1.97
C PHE A 495 7.11 20.09 2.28
N THR A 496 7.89 20.17 3.36
CA THR A 496 8.79 19.11 3.88
C THR A 496 10.01 18.78 3.01
N ALA A 497 9.85 18.62 1.70
CA ALA A 497 10.89 18.09 0.82
C ALA A 497 12.07 19.07 0.63
N PRO A 498 13.31 18.69 0.98
CA PRO A 498 14.50 19.51 0.74
C PRO A 498 15.04 19.32 -0.69
N THR A 499 14.20 19.57 -1.70
CA THR A 499 14.46 19.25 -3.12
C THR A 499 15.69 19.97 -3.67
N TYR A 500 15.87 21.23 -3.27
CA TYR A 500 16.96 22.11 -3.73
C TYR A 500 18.09 22.25 -2.71
N PHE A 501 18.19 21.34 -1.73
CA PHE A 501 19.27 21.36 -0.76
C PHE A 501 20.65 21.44 -1.43
N GLU A 502 21.44 22.40 -0.95
CA GLU A 502 22.86 22.59 -1.25
C GLU A 502 23.59 22.71 0.09
N LEU A 503 24.73 22.02 0.25
CA LEU A 503 25.48 22.13 1.49
C LEU A 503 25.99 23.56 1.68
N GLY A 504 26.15 23.93 2.95
CA GLY A 504 26.53 25.28 3.35
C GLY A 504 25.35 26.26 3.33
N VAL A 505 24.22 25.90 2.70
CA VAL A 505 22.98 26.69 2.78
C VAL A 505 22.06 26.09 3.84
N PRO A 506 21.87 26.79 4.98
CA PRO A 506 20.95 26.39 6.04
C PRO A 506 19.57 26.05 5.47
N THR A 507 19.01 24.92 5.86
CA THR A 507 17.72 24.45 5.32
C THR A 507 16.69 24.27 6.44
N VAL A 508 15.52 24.87 6.28
CA VAL A 508 14.39 24.76 7.22
C VAL A 508 13.21 24.08 6.53
N CYS A 509 12.75 22.94 7.04
CA CYS A 509 11.60 22.22 6.47
C CYS A 509 10.40 22.22 7.43
N THR A 510 9.19 22.45 6.90
CA THR A 510 7.94 22.31 7.66
C THR A 510 7.31 20.94 7.50
N LEU A 511 6.97 20.28 8.61
CA LEU A 511 6.25 19.02 8.71
C LEU A 511 4.78 19.26 9.09
N TYR A 512 3.86 18.73 8.29
CA TYR A 512 2.42 18.81 8.57
C TYR A 512 1.94 17.61 9.37
N ASP A 513 2.28 16.42 8.90
CA ASP A 513 1.91 15.15 9.50
C ASP A 513 2.80 13.99 9.02
N LEU A 514 2.64 12.84 9.68
CA LEU A 514 3.17 11.56 9.25
C LEU A 514 2.03 10.55 9.07
N GLN A 515 0.91 10.99 8.46
CA GLN A 515 -0.30 10.17 8.33
C GLN A 515 -0.03 8.81 7.68
N TYR A 516 0.89 8.75 6.71
CA TYR A 516 1.26 7.51 6.01
C TYR A 516 1.93 6.46 6.91
N LYS A 517 2.48 6.85 8.07
CA LYS A 517 3.02 5.92 9.06
C LYS A 517 1.92 5.33 9.94
N THR A 518 0.90 6.11 10.28
CA THR A 518 -0.22 5.65 11.11
C THR A 518 -1.28 4.91 10.31
N TYR A 519 -1.55 5.34 9.07
CA TYR A 519 -2.56 4.76 8.18
C TYR A 519 -1.98 4.53 6.77
N PRO A 520 -1.00 3.61 6.61
CA PRO A 520 -0.41 3.31 5.31
C PRO A 520 -1.45 2.85 4.26
N GLU A 521 -2.55 2.22 4.70
CA GLU A 521 -3.66 1.75 3.85
C GLU A 521 -4.47 2.86 3.17
N PHE A 522 -4.23 4.12 3.54
CA PHE A 522 -4.80 5.29 2.85
C PHE A 522 -3.98 5.72 1.63
N PHE A 523 -2.82 5.13 1.41
CA PHE A 523 -1.86 5.47 0.36
C PHE A 523 -1.49 4.25 -0.47
N THR A 524 -0.92 4.46 -1.65
CA THR A 524 -0.30 3.35 -2.39
C THR A 524 1.09 3.04 -1.81
N ILE A 525 1.64 1.85 -2.11
CA ILE A 525 2.98 1.45 -1.65
C ILE A 525 4.03 2.47 -2.13
N GLU A 526 3.90 2.98 -3.36
CA GLU A 526 4.81 3.98 -3.91
C GLU A 526 4.70 5.33 -3.20
N ASP A 527 3.49 5.75 -2.83
CA ASP A 527 3.26 6.98 -2.05
C ASP A 527 3.83 6.86 -0.63
N VAL A 528 3.69 5.69 0.02
CA VAL A 528 4.29 5.39 1.33
C VAL A 528 5.81 5.47 1.23
N ALA A 529 6.41 4.77 0.27
CA ALA A 529 7.86 4.77 0.06
C ALA A 529 8.39 6.18 -0.25
N HIS A 530 7.66 6.94 -1.06
CA HIS A 530 8.03 8.32 -1.39
C HIS A 530 8.00 9.23 -0.15
N ARG A 531 6.89 9.23 0.60
CA ARG A 531 6.76 10.05 1.81
C ARG A 531 7.79 9.66 2.87
N GLN A 532 8.09 8.36 3.00
CA GLN A 532 9.16 7.86 3.86
C GLN A 532 10.52 8.42 3.45
N HIS A 533 10.84 8.37 2.16
CA HIS A 533 12.10 8.92 1.65
C HIS A 533 12.19 10.43 1.86
N THR A 534 11.15 11.18 1.53
CA THR A 534 11.09 12.64 1.72
C THR A 534 11.23 13.03 3.19
N PHE A 535 10.57 12.31 4.10
CA PHE A 535 10.71 12.52 5.53
C PHE A 535 12.12 12.20 6.03
N ALA A 536 12.71 11.09 5.58
CA ALA A 536 14.08 10.72 5.93
C ALA A 536 15.10 11.77 5.45
N GLU A 537 14.94 12.26 4.21
CA GLU A 537 15.82 13.31 3.68
C GLU A 537 15.63 14.65 4.40
N ALA A 538 14.41 15.01 4.80
CA ALA A 538 14.19 16.18 5.65
C ALA A 538 14.85 16.02 7.02
N CYS A 539 14.73 14.86 7.66
CA CYS A 539 15.39 14.54 8.93
C CYS A 539 16.91 14.62 8.82
N ARG A 540 17.46 14.16 7.69
CA ARG A 540 18.91 14.14 7.45
C ARG A 540 19.45 15.53 7.12
N ARG A 541 18.84 16.23 6.16
CA ARG A 541 19.41 17.44 5.52
C ARG A 541 18.97 18.77 6.14
N ALA A 542 17.83 18.84 6.81
CA ALA A 542 17.38 20.11 7.37
C ALA A 542 18.26 20.50 8.57
N SER A 543 18.72 21.75 8.60
CA SER A 543 19.37 22.34 9.77
C SER A 543 18.37 22.42 10.92
N MET A 544 17.13 22.82 10.62
CA MET A 544 16.01 22.84 11.56
C MET A 544 14.71 22.34 10.90
N LEU A 545 13.89 21.64 11.68
CA LEU A 545 12.54 21.23 11.30
C LEU A 545 11.51 22.05 12.07
N THR A 546 10.37 22.32 11.44
CA THR A 546 9.17 22.77 12.13
C THR A 546 8.07 21.74 12.04
N ALA A 547 7.21 21.69 13.05
CA ALA A 547 5.95 20.97 13.02
C ALA A 547 4.81 21.94 13.36
N ILE A 548 3.66 21.75 12.71
CA ILE A 548 2.48 22.61 12.90
C ILE A 548 1.71 22.32 14.20
N SER A 549 2.10 21.29 14.94
CA SER A 549 1.47 20.82 16.18
C SER A 549 2.47 20.04 17.04
N GLU A 550 2.24 19.96 18.35
CA GLU A 550 3.13 19.21 19.23
C GLU A 550 3.00 17.71 18.98
N TYR A 551 1.79 17.23 18.65
CA TYR A 551 1.59 15.88 18.15
C TYR A 551 2.46 15.55 16.92
N SER A 552 2.49 16.44 15.91
CA SER A 552 3.33 16.22 14.73
C SER A 552 4.83 16.30 15.06
N ARG A 553 5.22 17.17 16.00
CA ARG A 553 6.60 17.24 16.51
C ARG A 553 7.03 15.94 17.18
N GLN A 554 6.24 15.45 18.13
CA GLN A 554 6.52 14.22 18.85
C GLN A 554 6.53 13.01 17.91
N SER A 555 5.64 13.00 16.91
CA SER A 555 5.62 11.97 15.86
C SER A 555 6.93 11.99 15.05
N ALA A 556 7.42 13.16 14.66
CA ALA A 556 8.69 13.28 13.93
C ALA A 556 9.90 12.87 14.78
N ILE A 557 9.94 13.24 16.07
CA ILE A 557 10.99 12.80 17.01
C ILE A 557 11.02 11.28 17.09
N THR A 558 9.86 10.67 17.33
CA THR A 558 9.73 9.22 17.54
C THR A 558 10.11 8.43 16.28
N HIS A 559 9.62 8.84 15.11
CA HIS A 559 9.81 8.08 13.87
C HIS A 559 11.07 8.46 13.09
N GLY A 560 11.66 9.62 13.38
CA GLY A 560 12.86 10.12 12.72
C GLY A 560 14.13 10.01 13.57
N GLY A 561 14.03 9.57 14.83
CA GLY A 561 15.16 9.51 15.75
C GLY A 561 15.79 10.88 16.02
N LEU A 562 15.00 11.95 15.94
CA LEU A 562 15.49 13.33 16.00
C LEU A 562 15.79 13.76 17.43
N ARG A 563 16.86 14.54 17.61
CA ARG A 563 17.07 15.30 18.84
C ARG A 563 15.93 16.31 19.02
N PRO A 564 15.34 16.48 20.22
CA PRO A 564 14.25 17.44 20.45
C PRO A 564 14.58 18.89 20.05
N GLU A 565 15.86 19.24 20.01
CA GLU A 565 16.35 20.57 19.65
C GLU A 565 16.27 20.81 18.14
N LYS A 566 16.36 19.76 17.31
CA LYS A 566 16.35 19.86 15.84
C LYS A 566 14.95 20.18 15.27
N ILE A 567 13.90 20.09 16.08
CA ILE A 567 12.53 20.33 15.66
C ILE A 567 11.76 21.22 16.63
N ARG A 568 11.02 22.19 16.09
CA ARG A 568 10.20 23.14 16.86
C ARG A 568 8.74 23.08 16.45
N THR A 569 7.85 23.26 17.41
CA THR A 569 6.42 23.42 17.14
C THR A 569 6.13 24.90 16.87
N ILE A 570 5.58 25.21 15.70
CA ILE A 570 5.03 26.53 15.37
C ILE A 570 3.59 26.31 14.94
N TYR A 571 2.64 26.68 15.80
CA TYR A 571 1.23 26.48 15.53
C TYR A 571 0.73 27.38 14.39
N LEU A 572 -0.27 26.91 13.65
CA LEU A 572 -0.96 27.75 12.68
C LEU A 572 -1.75 28.84 13.41
N GLN A 573 -1.45 30.11 13.13
CA GLN A 573 -2.11 31.25 13.75
C GLN A 573 -3.03 32.00 12.77
N MET A 574 -3.99 31.26 12.19
CA MET A 574 -4.87 31.75 11.13
C MET A 574 -6.37 31.53 11.42
N ALA A 575 -6.78 31.52 12.70
CA ALA A 575 -8.16 31.32 13.11
C ALA A 575 -9.13 32.32 12.45
N GLN A 576 -8.64 33.52 12.11
CA GLN A 576 -9.46 34.62 11.60
C GLN A 576 -9.71 34.59 10.09
N ARG A 577 -9.11 33.63 9.37
CA ARG A 577 -9.10 33.60 7.90
C ARG A 577 -10.49 33.62 7.26
N ILE A 578 -11.46 32.95 7.87
CA ILE A 578 -12.83 32.83 7.34
C ILE A 578 -13.89 33.50 8.23
N LEU A 579 -13.48 34.47 9.04
CA LEU A 579 -14.45 35.23 9.84
C LEU A 579 -15.49 35.93 8.95
N PRO A 580 -16.73 36.04 9.45
CA PRO A 580 -17.80 36.69 8.70
C PRO A 580 -17.52 38.19 8.48
N GLU A 581 -17.67 38.64 7.23
CA GLU A 581 -17.80 40.07 6.92
C GLU A 581 -19.13 40.61 7.51
N ALA A 582 -19.20 41.90 7.82
CA ALA A 582 -20.39 42.51 8.44
C ALA A 582 -21.66 42.43 7.55
N ALA A 583 -21.50 42.35 6.23
CA ALA A 583 -22.57 42.17 5.26
C ALA A 583 -22.31 40.90 4.42
N GLN A 584 -22.93 39.77 4.79
CA GLN A 584 -22.79 38.51 4.06
C GLN A 584 -23.93 38.31 3.05
N ASP A 585 -23.58 37.94 1.81
CA ASP A 585 -24.54 37.40 0.86
C ASP A 585 -24.99 35.99 1.30
N LYS A 586 -26.27 35.87 1.67
CA LYS A 586 -26.87 34.62 2.15
C LYS A 586 -27.46 33.76 1.02
N SER A 587 -27.24 34.12 -0.25
CA SER A 587 -27.75 33.40 -1.43
C SER A 587 -27.44 31.89 -1.40
N ILE A 588 -26.29 31.50 -0.86
CA ILE A 588 -25.88 30.09 -0.73
C ILE A 588 -26.82 29.27 0.17
N LEU A 589 -27.39 29.86 1.24
CA LEU A 589 -28.34 29.17 2.11
C LEU A 589 -29.63 28.85 1.36
N THR A 590 -30.14 29.81 0.59
CA THR A 590 -31.31 29.62 -0.27
C THR A 590 -31.05 28.59 -1.37
N LYS A 591 -29.88 28.66 -2.03
CA LYS A 591 -29.46 27.71 -3.07
C LYS A 591 -29.43 26.27 -2.55
N LEU A 592 -28.95 26.07 -1.32
CA LEU A 592 -28.83 24.76 -0.69
C LEU A 592 -30.04 24.35 0.14
N LYS A 593 -31.10 25.17 0.17
CA LYS A 593 -32.32 24.96 0.98
C LYS A 593 -32.03 24.77 2.47
N LEU A 594 -31.06 25.51 3.00
CA LEU A 594 -30.64 25.44 4.40
C LEU A 594 -31.31 26.54 5.23
N SER A 595 -31.80 26.17 6.41
CA SER A 595 -32.30 27.12 7.41
C SER A 595 -31.21 27.43 8.44
N ALA A 596 -31.05 28.70 8.81
CA ALA A 596 -30.05 29.12 9.79
C ALA A 596 -30.24 28.37 11.12
N LYS A 597 -29.13 27.91 11.70
CA LYS A 597 -29.08 27.12 12.94
C LYS A 597 -29.85 25.79 12.89
N GLN A 598 -30.19 25.30 11.70
CA GLN A 598 -30.83 23.99 11.49
C GLN A 598 -29.95 23.02 10.68
N TYR A 599 -28.63 23.22 10.70
CA TYR A 599 -27.70 22.26 10.11
C TYR A 599 -26.36 22.22 10.84
N LEU A 600 -25.73 21.06 10.83
CA LEU A 600 -24.33 20.86 11.20
C LEU A 600 -23.44 20.97 9.96
N LEU A 601 -22.24 21.52 10.13
CA LEU A 601 -21.27 21.65 9.05
C LEU A 601 -20.07 20.72 9.27
N TYR A 602 -19.69 19.98 8.23
CA TYR A 602 -18.41 19.28 8.16
C TYR A 602 -17.57 19.80 6.97
N PRO A 603 -16.62 20.71 7.22
CA PRO A 603 -15.82 21.33 6.17
C PRO A 603 -14.57 20.50 5.81
N ALA A 604 -14.75 19.38 5.09
CA ALA A 604 -13.64 18.48 4.76
C ALA A 604 -13.80 17.73 3.43
N ASN A 605 -12.72 17.67 2.64
CA ASN A 605 -12.64 16.79 1.47
C ASN A 605 -12.91 15.31 1.82
N PHE A 606 -13.40 14.53 0.86
CA PHE A 606 -13.82 13.13 1.04
C PHE A 606 -12.64 12.12 1.12
N TRP A 607 -11.54 12.48 1.77
CA TRP A 607 -10.37 11.62 1.98
C TRP A 607 -10.61 10.57 3.08
N LYS A 608 -9.86 9.46 3.07
CA LYS A 608 -10.13 8.28 3.94
C LYS A 608 -10.09 8.62 5.41
N HIS A 609 -9.07 9.35 5.82
CA HIS A 609 -8.92 9.81 7.19
C HIS A 609 -9.98 10.83 7.64
N LYS A 610 -10.78 11.42 6.74
CA LYS A 610 -11.87 12.34 7.10
C LYS A 610 -13.16 11.60 7.53
N ASN A 611 -13.20 10.27 7.38
CA ASN A 611 -14.14 9.42 8.13
C ASN A 611 -15.64 9.72 7.92
N HIS A 612 -16.01 10.07 6.68
CA HIS A 612 -17.39 10.44 6.34
C HIS A 612 -18.37 9.29 6.55
N GLU A 613 -17.93 8.04 6.34
CA GLU A 613 -18.74 6.84 6.52
C GLU A 613 -19.23 6.70 7.97
N MET A 614 -18.32 6.93 8.94
CA MET A 614 -18.67 6.88 10.36
C MET A 614 -19.60 8.04 10.74
N LEU A 615 -19.39 9.22 10.15
CA LEU A 615 -20.24 10.38 10.36
C LEU A 615 -21.67 10.14 9.87
N LEU A 616 -21.85 9.60 8.65
CA LEU A 616 -23.19 9.27 8.12
C LEU A 616 -23.89 8.23 9.00
N THR A 617 -23.15 7.23 9.48
CA THR A 617 -23.67 6.22 10.42
C THR A 617 -24.12 6.86 11.72
N ALA A 618 -23.28 7.68 12.34
CA ALA A 618 -23.59 8.38 13.58
C ALA A 618 -24.77 9.36 13.43
N PHE A 619 -24.86 10.08 12.31
CA PHE A 619 -25.98 10.97 12.03
C PHE A 619 -27.29 10.19 11.93
N GLY A 620 -27.30 9.05 11.22
CA GLY A 620 -28.47 8.18 11.17
C GLY A 620 -28.87 7.60 12.53
N MET A 621 -27.91 7.30 13.39
CA MET A 621 -28.16 6.91 14.78
C MET A 621 -28.77 8.06 15.60
N ALA A 622 -28.24 9.27 15.45
CA ALA A 622 -28.77 10.46 16.12
C ALA A 622 -30.23 10.74 15.70
N CYS A 623 -30.56 10.63 14.40
CA CYS A 623 -31.94 10.72 13.91
C CYS A 623 -32.86 9.71 14.60
N LYS A 624 -32.44 8.44 14.71
CA LYS A 624 -33.22 7.40 15.41
C LYS A 624 -33.35 7.65 16.92
N GLN A 625 -32.40 8.36 17.53
CA GLN A 625 -32.38 8.71 18.95
C GLN A 625 -33.10 10.04 19.26
N GLY A 626 -33.80 10.63 18.29
CA GLY A 626 -34.64 11.82 18.51
C GLY A 626 -34.01 13.14 18.10
N LEU A 627 -32.96 13.14 17.26
CA LEU A 627 -32.52 14.36 16.57
C LEU A 627 -33.67 14.86 15.67
N ALA A 628 -34.00 16.15 15.77
CA ALA A 628 -35.13 16.74 15.05
C ALA A 628 -34.97 16.58 13.52
N SER A 629 -36.05 16.20 12.84
CA SER A 629 -36.05 15.82 11.42
C SER A 629 -35.73 16.96 10.44
N ASN A 630 -35.76 18.21 10.92
CA ASN A 630 -35.40 19.40 10.15
C ASN A 630 -33.91 19.75 10.26
N ILE A 631 -33.12 19.02 11.07
CA ILE A 631 -31.68 19.23 11.16
C ILE A 631 -31.00 18.53 9.98
N GLN A 632 -30.18 19.27 9.24
CA GLN A 632 -29.41 18.75 8.12
C GLN A 632 -27.92 18.61 8.46
N LEU A 633 -27.20 17.77 7.72
CA LEU A 633 -25.74 17.67 7.75
C LEU A 633 -25.16 18.11 6.41
N VAL A 634 -24.28 19.11 6.44
CA VAL A 634 -23.64 19.68 5.24
C VAL A 634 -22.19 19.20 5.17
N CYS A 635 -21.86 18.41 4.15
CA CYS A 635 -20.52 17.85 3.92
C CYS A 635 -19.88 18.50 2.68
N THR A 636 -18.98 19.46 2.89
CA THR A 636 -18.36 20.23 1.79
C THR A 636 -17.06 19.59 1.31
N GLY A 637 -16.75 19.65 0.03
CA GLY A 637 -15.48 19.16 -0.51
C GLY A 637 -15.52 18.98 -2.02
N ALA A 638 -14.36 18.87 -2.67
CA ALA A 638 -14.32 18.68 -4.12
C ALA A 638 -15.01 17.36 -4.53
N GLU A 639 -15.89 17.41 -5.52
CA GLU A 639 -16.60 16.24 -6.05
C GLU A 639 -15.60 15.21 -6.60
N ASN A 640 -15.83 13.95 -6.26
CA ASN A 640 -15.05 12.81 -6.73
C ASN A 640 -15.86 11.51 -6.60
N ALA A 641 -15.31 10.40 -7.10
CA ALA A 641 -15.98 9.09 -7.03
C ALA A 641 -16.47 8.73 -5.61
N ARG A 642 -15.75 9.16 -4.56
CA ARG A 642 -16.14 8.87 -3.18
C ARG A 642 -17.26 9.76 -2.67
N SER A 643 -17.35 11.03 -3.08
CA SER A 643 -18.52 11.85 -2.73
C SER A 643 -19.81 11.24 -3.30
N THR A 644 -19.75 10.68 -4.52
CA THR A 644 -20.88 9.95 -5.13
C THR A 644 -21.25 8.70 -4.33
N LEU A 645 -20.27 7.87 -3.95
CA LEU A 645 -20.50 6.67 -3.13
C LEU A 645 -21.13 7.01 -1.76
N LEU A 646 -20.66 8.10 -1.13
CA LEU A 646 -21.20 8.57 0.16
C LEU A 646 -22.63 9.10 0.02
N ALA A 647 -22.94 9.81 -1.07
CA ALA A 647 -24.29 10.28 -1.35
C ALA A 647 -25.26 9.11 -1.59
N ASP A 648 -24.83 8.07 -2.31
CA ASP A 648 -25.64 6.86 -2.52
C ASP A 648 -25.82 6.05 -1.23
N ALA A 649 -24.79 5.97 -0.38
CA ALA A 649 -24.91 5.37 0.94
C ALA A 649 -25.94 6.11 1.82
N ALA A 650 -25.89 7.45 1.85
CA ALA A 650 -26.85 8.27 2.58
C ALA A 650 -28.30 8.03 2.10
N LYS A 651 -28.52 7.90 0.77
CA LYS A 651 -29.83 7.54 0.22
C LYS A 651 -30.30 6.16 0.69
N LYS A 652 -29.43 5.14 0.61
CA LYS A 652 -29.74 3.78 1.08
C LYS A 652 -30.04 3.70 2.57
N MET A 653 -29.50 4.63 3.36
CA MET A 653 -29.78 4.77 4.80
C MET A 653 -31.05 5.58 5.10
N ASN A 654 -31.81 6.00 4.08
CA ASN A 654 -32.96 6.91 4.20
C ASN A 654 -32.61 8.27 4.82
N LEU A 655 -31.38 8.75 4.63
CA LEU A 655 -30.89 10.05 5.08
C LEU A 655 -30.79 11.07 3.95
N GLY A 656 -31.06 10.67 2.70
CA GLY A 656 -30.74 11.43 1.49
C GLY A 656 -31.21 12.89 1.48
N GLU A 657 -32.37 13.21 2.06
CA GLU A 657 -32.90 14.58 2.13
C GLU A 657 -32.30 15.43 3.26
N GLN A 658 -31.71 14.79 4.27
CA GLN A 658 -31.07 15.44 5.41
C GLN A 658 -29.56 15.65 5.22
N ILE A 659 -28.93 15.02 4.22
CA ILE A 659 -27.50 15.19 3.92
C ILE A 659 -27.31 16.04 2.66
N VAL A 660 -26.54 17.12 2.78
CA VAL A 660 -26.26 18.05 1.67
C VAL A 660 -24.79 17.99 1.30
N PHE A 661 -24.51 17.71 0.03
CA PHE A 661 -23.16 17.72 -0.55
C PHE A 661 -23.03 18.88 -1.56
N PRO A 662 -22.63 20.09 -1.12
CA PRO A 662 -22.63 21.27 -1.99
C PRO A 662 -21.41 21.36 -2.93
N GLY A 663 -20.50 20.38 -2.88
CA GLY A 663 -19.24 20.42 -3.62
C GLY A 663 -18.21 21.36 -2.98
N TYR A 664 -17.30 21.88 -3.80
CA TYR A 664 -16.28 22.85 -3.38
C TYR A 664 -16.89 24.24 -3.24
N LEU A 665 -16.54 24.94 -2.15
CA LEU A 665 -17.06 26.26 -1.84
C LEU A 665 -15.94 27.31 -1.80
N SER A 666 -16.27 28.52 -2.23
CA SER A 666 -15.39 29.67 -2.01
C SER A 666 -15.26 29.99 -0.52
N ASN A 667 -14.20 30.71 -0.11
CA ASN A 667 -14.04 31.14 1.28
C ASN A 667 -15.24 31.98 1.77
N LYS A 668 -15.85 32.78 0.88
CA LYS A 668 -17.03 33.59 1.20
C LYS A 668 -18.25 32.71 1.49
N GLU A 669 -18.54 31.74 0.61
CA GLU A 669 -19.64 30.78 0.81
C GLU A 669 -19.43 29.92 2.06
N LEU A 670 -18.21 29.43 2.29
CA LEU A 670 -17.88 28.63 3.47
C LEU A 670 -18.03 29.45 4.76
N SER A 671 -17.62 30.72 4.77
CA SER A 671 -17.81 31.64 5.90
C SER A 671 -19.29 31.83 6.23
N VAL A 672 -20.15 32.02 5.21
CA VAL A 672 -21.61 32.12 5.39
C VAL A 672 -22.18 30.83 5.98
N LEU A 673 -21.82 29.67 5.41
CA LEU A 673 -22.27 28.38 5.92
C LEU A 673 -21.81 28.12 7.35
N MET A 674 -20.57 28.45 7.69
CA MET A 674 -20.06 28.26 9.04
C MET A 674 -20.81 29.14 10.03
N THR A 675 -20.94 30.43 9.74
CA THR A 675 -21.60 31.44 10.60
C THR A 675 -23.06 31.07 10.91
N HIS A 676 -23.77 30.53 9.92
CA HIS A 676 -25.17 30.14 10.06
C HIS A 676 -25.39 28.69 10.50
N SER A 677 -24.32 27.88 10.64
CA SER A 677 -24.44 26.52 11.17
C SER A 677 -24.80 26.52 12.66
N SER A 678 -25.43 25.44 13.10
CA SER A 678 -25.71 25.17 14.51
C SER A 678 -24.47 24.66 15.27
N GLY A 679 -23.50 24.09 14.56
CA GLY A 679 -22.26 23.55 15.09
C GLY A 679 -21.42 22.92 14.00
N VAL A 680 -20.14 22.68 14.31
CA VAL A 680 -19.22 21.92 13.46
C VAL A 680 -18.96 20.56 14.07
N ILE A 681 -19.09 19.50 13.27
CA ILE A 681 -18.71 18.14 13.64
C ILE A 681 -17.48 17.72 12.85
N PHE A 682 -16.43 17.25 13.53
CA PHE A 682 -15.13 17.02 12.90
C PHE A 682 -14.54 15.65 13.28
N PRO A 683 -15.03 14.53 12.69
CA PRO A 683 -14.72 13.17 13.12
C PRO A 683 -13.49 12.55 12.44
N SER A 684 -12.49 13.39 12.11
CA SER A 684 -11.27 12.93 11.43
C SER A 684 -10.53 11.87 12.26
N LEU A 685 -10.08 10.81 11.59
CA LEU A 685 -9.21 9.76 12.14
C LEU A 685 -7.76 10.22 12.33
N TYR A 686 -7.36 11.27 11.61
CA TYR A 686 -6.03 11.87 11.68
C TYR A 686 -6.07 13.34 11.24
N GLU A 687 -5.48 14.23 12.04
CA GLU A 687 -5.19 15.62 11.68
C GLU A 687 -3.78 16.05 12.09
N GLY A 688 -3.16 16.87 11.24
CA GLY A 688 -1.93 17.60 11.58
C GLY A 688 -2.18 18.83 12.46
N PHE A 689 -3.33 19.51 12.31
CA PHE A 689 -3.72 20.64 13.17
C PHE A 689 -5.25 20.87 13.23
N GLY A 690 -5.95 20.77 12.10
CA GLY A 690 -7.41 20.95 12.05
C GLY A 690 -7.87 22.43 11.97
N LEU A 691 -7.33 23.19 11.01
CA LEU A 691 -7.65 24.62 10.82
C LEU A 691 -9.17 24.94 10.87
N PRO A 692 -10.07 24.18 10.22
CA PRO A 692 -11.51 24.49 10.25
C PRO A 692 -12.14 24.47 11.65
N VAL A 693 -11.54 23.75 12.60
CA VAL A 693 -12.01 23.70 13.99
C VAL A 693 -11.75 25.04 14.69
N ILE A 694 -10.55 25.60 14.55
CA ILE A 694 -10.25 26.90 15.17
C ILE A 694 -10.95 28.06 14.45
N GLU A 695 -11.19 27.93 13.15
CA GLU A 695 -11.99 28.88 12.38
C GLU A 695 -13.45 28.91 12.89
N ALA A 696 -14.04 27.74 13.15
CA ALA A 696 -15.38 27.64 13.74
C ALA A 696 -15.45 28.26 15.15
N MET A 697 -14.44 28.02 15.97
CA MET A 697 -14.31 28.63 17.29
C MET A 697 -14.22 30.16 17.21
N ALA A 698 -13.41 30.69 16.27
CA ALA A 698 -13.29 32.12 16.05
C ALA A 698 -14.62 32.75 15.59
N ALA A 699 -15.36 32.04 14.74
CA ALA A 699 -16.69 32.43 14.28
C ALA A 699 -17.79 32.31 15.37
N GLY A 700 -17.46 31.82 16.57
CA GLY A 700 -18.41 31.63 17.66
C GLY A 700 -19.38 30.47 17.41
N ILE A 701 -18.91 29.42 16.74
CA ILE A 701 -19.67 28.21 16.44
C ILE A 701 -19.16 27.08 17.36
N PRO A 702 -20.06 26.36 18.07
CA PRO A 702 -19.64 25.28 18.94
C PRO A 702 -19.13 24.09 18.09
N VAL A 703 -18.12 23.40 18.60
CA VAL A 703 -17.45 22.31 17.89
C VAL A 703 -17.54 21.01 18.69
N ALA A 704 -17.78 19.90 17.99
CA ALA A 704 -17.41 18.58 18.47
C ALA A 704 -16.44 17.93 17.50
N CYS A 705 -15.36 17.36 18.02
CA CYS A 705 -14.31 16.79 17.18
C CYS A 705 -13.70 15.53 17.78
N SER A 706 -12.95 14.83 16.93
CA SER A 706 -12.14 13.67 17.31
C SER A 706 -11.18 13.99 18.45
N ASN A 707 -11.01 13.02 19.35
CA ASN A 707 -10.04 13.04 20.45
C ASN A 707 -8.65 12.51 20.07
N LEU A 708 -8.36 12.37 18.77
CA LEU A 708 -7.11 11.84 18.25
C LEU A 708 -6.18 12.93 17.73
N THR A 709 -4.90 12.58 17.65
CA THR A 709 -3.81 13.39 17.08
C THR A 709 -3.70 14.80 17.68
N SER A 710 -3.66 15.84 16.84
CA SER A 710 -3.48 17.24 17.23
C SER A 710 -4.76 17.93 17.71
N LEU A 711 -5.94 17.33 17.51
CA LEU A 711 -7.19 18.01 17.84
C LEU A 711 -7.34 18.31 19.35
N PRO A 712 -7.05 17.38 20.29
CA PRO A 712 -7.13 17.66 21.73
C PRO A 712 -6.26 18.83 22.17
N GLU A 713 -5.03 18.93 21.65
CA GLU A 713 -4.13 20.03 21.99
C GLU A 713 -4.58 21.34 21.36
N VAL A 714 -5.29 21.33 20.22
CA VAL A 714 -5.76 22.53 19.53
C VAL A 714 -7.03 23.07 20.20
N VAL A 715 -7.99 22.20 20.55
CA VAL A 715 -9.27 22.63 21.12
C VAL A 715 -9.25 22.84 22.63
N GLY A 716 -8.39 22.13 23.37
CA GLY A 716 -8.43 22.13 24.83
C GLY A 716 -9.83 21.76 25.35
N ASP A 717 -10.35 22.54 26.29
CA ASP A 717 -11.67 22.33 26.89
C ASP A 717 -12.82 23.02 26.11
N ALA A 718 -12.56 23.54 24.91
CA ALA A 718 -13.50 24.36 24.13
C ALA A 718 -14.32 23.59 23.09
N ALA A 719 -14.26 22.25 23.08
CA ALA A 719 -15.03 21.40 22.17
C ALA A 719 -15.50 20.11 22.87
N ILE A 720 -16.55 19.49 22.36
CA ILE A 720 -16.90 18.11 22.75
C ILE A 720 -15.93 17.15 22.06
N LEU A 721 -15.18 16.39 22.84
CA LEU A 721 -14.26 15.38 22.33
C LEU A 721 -14.91 14.00 22.29
N PHE A 722 -14.78 13.29 21.17
CA PHE A 722 -15.28 11.92 21.01
C PHE A 722 -14.26 11.02 20.31
N ASN A 723 -14.35 9.71 20.49
CA ASN A 723 -13.58 8.76 19.70
C ASN A 723 -14.20 8.62 18.29
N PRO A 724 -13.49 9.03 17.22
CA PRO A 724 -14.04 9.01 15.86
C PRO A 724 -14.30 7.60 15.31
N ARG A 725 -13.87 6.54 16.02
CA ARG A 725 -14.11 5.14 15.63
C ARG A 725 -15.40 4.58 16.25
N ILE A 726 -16.05 5.33 17.13
CA ILE A 726 -17.23 4.89 17.88
C ILE A 726 -18.43 5.75 17.47
N PRO A 727 -19.33 5.25 16.60
CA PRO A 727 -20.41 6.07 16.04
C PRO A 727 -21.42 6.54 17.09
N THR A 728 -21.61 5.78 18.18
CA THR A 728 -22.48 6.19 19.29
C THR A 728 -21.99 7.48 19.96
N GLN A 729 -20.68 7.62 20.19
CA GLN A 729 -20.12 8.85 20.80
C GLN A 729 -20.25 10.06 19.86
N ILE A 730 -20.14 9.85 18.56
CA ILE A 730 -20.37 10.91 17.56
C ILE A 730 -21.85 11.33 17.58
N ALA A 731 -22.77 10.36 17.63
CA ALA A 731 -24.21 10.61 17.71
C ALA A 731 -24.60 11.37 18.99
N GLU A 732 -24.05 10.97 20.14
CA GLU A 732 -24.22 11.66 21.43
C GLU A 732 -23.71 13.10 21.38
N ALA A 733 -22.55 13.33 20.74
CA ALA A 733 -22.00 14.67 20.55
C ALA A 733 -22.87 15.54 19.62
N ILE A 734 -23.41 14.95 18.54
CA ILE A 734 -24.37 15.60 17.63
C ILE A 734 -25.62 16.03 18.42
N ILE A 735 -26.21 15.11 19.19
CA ILE A 735 -27.41 15.38 19.99
C ILE A 735 -27.11 16.46 21.04
N SER A 736 -25.99 16.36 21.74
CA SER A 736 -25.60 17.34 22.77
C SER A 736 -25.42 18.74 22.18
N LEU A 737 -24.75 18.86 21.04
CA LEU A 737 -24.63 20.15 20.34
C LEU A 737 -25.98 20.73 19.92
N GLN A 738 -26.97 19.91 19.57
CA GLN A 738 -28.29 20.40 19.13
C GLN A 738 -29.26 20.67 20.28
N ASN A 739 -29.23 19.88 21.34
CA ASN A 739 -30.26 19.90 22.37
C ASN A 739 -29.82 20.60 23.67
N ASP A 740 -28.51 20.65 23.97
CA ASP A 740 -28.01 21.30 25.18
C ASP A 740 -27.60 22.77 24.91
N LYS A 741 -28.52 23.68 25.21
CA LYS A 741 -28.30 25.12 25.06
C LYS A 741 -27.18 25.65 25.97
N ASN A 742 -27.12 25.20 27.22
CA ASN A 742 -26.14 25.70 28.19
C ASN A 742 -24.73 25.27 27.79
N LEU A 743 -24.57 23.99 27.40
CA LEU A 743 -23.31 23.48 26.90
C LEU A 743 -22.84 24.25 25.67
N ARG A 744 -23.74 24.53 24.70
CA ARG A 744 -23.38 25.35 23.53
C ARG A 744 -22.86 26.73 23.92
N GLU A 745 -23.55 27.44 24.80
CA GLU A 745 -23.13 28.79 25.22
C GLU A 745 -21.75 28.76 25.89
N GLN A 746 -21.49 27.75 26.72
CA GLN A 746 -20.18 27.50 27.33
C GLN A 746 -19.09 27.23 26.28
N LEU A 747 -19.36 26.33 25.32
CA LEU A 747 -18.43 26.00 24.24
C LEU A 747 -18.14 27.19 23.33
N ILE A 748 -19.14 28.04 23.04
CA ILE A 748 -18.95 29.26 22.24
C ILE A 748 -18.03 30.24 22.97
N ALA A 749 -18.27 30.47 24.27
CA ALA A 749 -17.44 31.36 25.06
C ALA A 749 -15.99 30.85 25.17
N ALA A 750 -15.83 29.56 25.51
CA ALA A 750 -14.52 28.91 25.59
C ALA A 750 -13.81 28.89 24.23
N GLY A 751 -14.54 28.64 23.14
CA GLY A 751 -14.03 28.62 21.77
C GLY A 751 -13.48 29.96 21.34
N LYS A 752 -14.20 31.06 21.59
CA LYS A 752 -13.71 32.41 21.26
C LYS A 752 -12.42 32.76 22.01
N GLU A 753 -12.32 32.43 23.31
CA GLU A 753 -11.08 32.64 24.07
C GLU A 753 -9.94 31.75 23.55
N ARG A 754 -10.25 30.49 23.21
CA ARG A 754 -9.28 29.56 22.65
C ARG A 754 -8.74 30.03 21.30
N ALA A 755 -9.61 30.51 20.41
CA ALA A 755 -9.25 30.96 19.07
C ALA A 755 -8.29 32.17 19.07
N LYS A 756 -8.32 33.02 20.10
CA LYS A 756 -7.37 34.16 20.22
C LYS A 756 -5.92 33.70 20.23
N LEU A 757 -5.63 32.51 20.77
CA LEU A 757 -4.27 31.94 20.79
C LEU A 757 -3.72 31.61 19.40
N PHE A 758 -4.60 31.49 18.41
CA PHE A 758 -4.30 31.10 17.04
C PHE A 758 -4.73 32.16 16.03
N SER A 759 -4.83 33.43 16.45
CA SER A 759 -5.35 34.52 15.60
C SER A 759 -4.29 35.48 15.07
N ASP A 760 -3.02 35.28 15.43
CA ASP A 760 -1.92 36.22 15.15
C ASP A 760 -0.92 35.66 14.12
N SER A 761 -1.20 35.89 12.83
CA SER A 761 -0.32 35.43 11.75
C SER A 761 1.02 36.15 11.72
N GLN A 762 1.12 37.38 12.26
CA GLN A 762 2.38 38.11 12.41
C GLN A 762 3.29 37.42 13.42
N ARG A 763 2.75 36.99 14.56
CA ARG A 763 3.50 36.19 15.54
C ARG A 763 4.03 34.90 14.94
N MET A 764 3.22 34.20 14.13
CA MET A 764 3.68 33.01 13.42
C MET A 764 4.89 33.32 12.51
N ALA A 765 4.85 34.43 11.76
CA ALA A 765 5.98 34.86 10.95
C ALA A 765 7.23 35.20 11.80
N GLN A 766 7.06 35.85 12.96
CA GLN A 766 8.17 36.13 13.89
C GLN A 766 8.82 34.85 14.42
N GLU A 767 8.04 33.83 14.76
CA GLU A 767 8.55 32.53 15.22
C GLU A 767 9.34 31.81 14.11
N TYR A 768 8.86 31.87 12.85
CA TYR A 768 9.59 31.36 11.69
C TYR A 768 10.86 32.16 11.39
N TRP A 769 10.80 33.50 11.45
CA TRP A 769 11.94 34.37 11.22
C TRP A 769 13.07 34.11 12.21
N TYR A 770 12.72 33.95 13.49
CA TYR A 770 13.68 33.56 14.51
C TYR A 770 14.34 32.22 14.19
N LEU A 771 13.55 31.24 13.76
CA LEU A 771 14.08 29.94 13.40
C LEU A 771 15.03 30.02 12.21
N PHE A 772 14.75 30.88 11.23
CA PHE A 772 15.64 31.13 10.10
C PHE A 772 16.98 31.67 10.58
N GLN A 773 16.98 32.71 11.43
CA GLN A 773 18.21 33.26 12.01
C GLN A 773 18.98 32.23 12.83
N HIS A 774 18.28 31.38 13.59
CA HIS A 774 18.89 30.31 14.37
C HIS A 774 19.53 29.24 13.47
N ALA A 775 18.82 28.78 12.44
CA ALA A 775 19.32 27.79 11.49
C ALA A 775 20.59 28.28 10.79
N VAL A 776 20.64 29.55 10.37
CA VAL A 776 21.85 30.15 9.79
C VAL A 776 23.01 30.15 10.78
N LYS A 777 22.77 30.52 12.03
CA LYS A 777 23.83 30.59 13.04
C LYS A 777 24.46 29.22 13.35
N GLU A 778 23.64 28.20 13.58
CA GLU A 778 24.13 26.85 13.94
C GLU A 778 24.89 26.20 12.77
N ASN A 779 24.41 26.38 11.53
CA ASN A 779 25.02 25.78 10.34
C ASN A 779 26.44 26.29 10.05
N HIS A 780 26.80 27.48 10.55
CA HIS A 780 28.16 28.02 10.41
C HIS A 780 29.16 27.48 11.45
N LEU A 781 28.74 26.61 12.37
CA LEU A 781 29.56 26.17 13.51
C LEU A 781 30.00 24.70 13.47
N GLU A 782 29.55 23.89 12.51
CA GLU A 782 29.83 22.45 12.47
C GLU A 782 30.66 22.04 11.24
N ASP A 783 31.57 21.07 11.44
CA ASP A 783 32.22 20.34 10.33
C ASP A 783 31.31 19.17 9.92
N GLU A 784 30.92 19.10 8.65
CA GLU A 784 29.98 18.09 8.16
C GLU A 784 30.44 17.49 6.84
N LEU A 785 30.27 16.17 6.68
CA LEU A 785 30.45 15.48 5.42
C LEU A 785 29.11 14.91 4.93
N THR A 786 28.80 15.14 3.65
CA THR A 786 27.68 14.45 2.99
C THR A 786 28.04 13.98 1.58
N GLY A 787 27.19 13.13 0.99
CA GLY A 787 27.45 12.50 -0.31
C GLY A 787 28.15 11.16 -0.21
N THR A 788 28.20 10.56 0.99
CA THR A 788 28.67 9.20 1.24
C THR A 788 27.49 8.28 1.56
N TYR A 789 27.55 7.03 1.10
CA TYR A 789 26.62 5.99 1.48
C TYR A 789 27.04 5.36 2.83
N GLU A 790 26.12 4.65 3.48
CA GLU A 790 26.36 4.00 4.78
C GLU A 790 27.50 2.96 4.74
N ASP A 791 27.83 2.41 3.59
CA ASP A 791 28.94 1.48 3.37
C ASP A 791 30.25 2.18 2.94
N GLY A 792 30.29 3.52 2.95
CA GLY A 792 31.47 4.31 2.62
C GLY A 792 31.68 4.54 1.12
N TRP A 793 30.84 3.95 0.26
CA TRP A 793 30.83 4.30 -1.16
C TRP A 793 30.45 5.76 -1.38
N VAL A 794 30.92 6.32 -2.50
CA VAL A 794 30.55 7.65 -2.96
C VAL A 794 30.17 7.64 -4.43
N GLY A 795 29.28 8.54 -4.83
CA GLY A 795 28.88 8.74 -6.23
C GLY A 795 29.87 9.64 -6.99
N SER A 796 29.35 10.43 -7.93
CA SER A 796 30.17 11.40 -8.68
C SER A 796 30.71 12.56 -7.84
N ARG A 797 30.12 12.79 -6.65
CA ARG A 797 30.40 13.96 -5.81
C ARG A 797 30.20 13.67 -4.33
N MET A 798 31.03 14.26 -3.49
CA MET A 798 30.84 14.38 -2.05
C MET A 798 31.15 15.82 -1.61
N ASN A 799 30.58 16.26 -0.49
CA ASN A 799 30.67 17.65 -0.05
C ASN A 799 31.04 17.73 1.42
N ILE A 800 31.91 18.69 1.75
CA ILE A 800 32.44 18.91 3.09
C ILE A 800 32.19 20.37 3.46
N GLN A 801 31.46 20.57 4.55
CA GLN A 801 31.36 21.84 5.24
C GLN A 801 32.43 21.89 6.32
N VAL A 802 33.19 22.98 6.36
CA VAL A 802 34.25 23.19 7.36
C VAL A 802 33.89 24.41 8.19
N ALA A 803 33.92 24.28 9.51
CA ALA A 803 33.69 25.37 10.44
C ALA A 803 34.85 26.38 10.41
N PRO A 804 34.58 27.68 10.62
CA PRO A 804 35.64 28.67 10.79
C PRO A 804 36.51 28.34 12.01
N HIS A 805 37.83 28.52 11.89
CA HIS A 805 38.77 28.23 12.97
C HIS A 805 40.00 29.15 12.92
N THR A 806 40.54 29.49 14.10
CA THR A 806 41.69 30.41 14.21
C THR A 806 43.01 29.78 13.80
N SER A 807 43.12 28.46 13.91
CA SER A 807 44.30 27.68 13.48
C SER A 807 44.15 27.16 12.06
N LYS A 808 45.28 26.96 11.36
CA LYS A 808 45.32 26.31 10.04
C LYS A 808 44.57 24.97 10.07
N GLN A 809 43.76 24.75 9.04
CA GLN A 809 42.90 23.59 8.88
C GLN A 809 43.36 22.77 7.65
N THR A 810 43.30 21.44 7.71
CA THR A 810 43.64 20.56 6.59
C THR A 810 42.68 19.38 6.55
N LEU A 811 42.13 19.09 5.38
CA LEU A 811 41.32 17.90 5.15
C LEU A 811 42.25 16.73 4.80
N GLU A 812 42.07 15.60 5.46
CA GLU A 812 42.74 14.33 5.16
C GLU A 812 41.69 13.25 4.87
N MET A 813 41.85 12.56 3.74
CA MET A 813 40.90 11.55 3.28
C MET A 813 41.59 10.33 2.68
N GLU A 814 41.32 9.14 3.21
CA GLU A 814 41.77 7.87 2.63
C GLU A 814 40.74 7.31 1.66
N LEU A 815 41.18 7.09 0.43
CA LEU A 815 40.38 6.67 -0.71
C LEU A 815 40.82 5.28 -1.17
N TYR A 816 39.86 4.42 -1.51
CA TYR A 816 40.12 3.08 -2.03
C TYR A 816 39.29 2.80 -3.28
N VAL A 817 39.96 2.31 -4.34
CA VAL A 817 39.31 1.83 -5.56
C VAL A 817 39.43 0.30 -5.60
N PRO A 818 38.32 -0.45 -5.48
CA PRO A 818 38.34 -1.90 -5.60
C PRO A 818 39.02 -2.42 -6.88
N ASP A 819 39.57 -3.63 -6.80
CA ASP A 819 40.24 -4.30 -7.94
C ASP A 819 39.24 -4.74 -9.03
N TRP A 820 38.04 -5.14 -8.63
CA TRP A 820 36.94 -5.56 -9.51
C TRP A 820 36.17 -4.41 -10.17
N LEU A 821 36.50 -3.14 -9.88
CA LEU A 821 35.75 -1.97 -10.37
C LEU A 821 35.68 -1.96 -11.92
N PRO A 822 34.59 -1.53 -12.58
CA PRO A 822 34.50 -1.55 -14.05
C PRO A 822 35.45 -0.58 -14.79
N GLN A 823 36.08 0.39 -14.12
CA GLN A 823 36.88 1.46 -14.73
C GLN A 823 38.32 1.43 -14.23
N SER A 824 39.30 1.50 -15.14
CA SER A 824 40.72 1.25 -14.84
C SER A 824 41.34 2.25 -13.86
N LYS A 825 40.77 3.45 -13.79
CA LYS A 825 41.16 4.52 -12.87
C LYS A 825 39.98 5.43 -12.53
N ILE A 826 40.04 6.06 -11.36
CA ILE A 826 39.15 7.14 -10.93
C ILE A 826 39.97 8.42 -10.75
N VAL A 827 39.42 9.54 -11.21
CA VAL A 827 39.98 10.88 -11.11
C VAL A 827 39.22 11.64 -10.03
N VAL A 828 39.94 12.21 -9.08
CA VAL A 828 39.40 12.99 -7.95
C VAL A 828 39.87 14.43 -8.06
N LYS A 829 38.94 15.39 -7.92
CA LYS A 829 39.18 16.84 -7.96
C LYS A 829 38.50 17.52 -6.79
N ALA A 830 39.12 18.54 -6.20
CA ALA A 830 38.50 19.38 -5.18
C ALA A 830 38.12 20.76 -5.76
N VAL A 831 36.97 21.29 -5.34
CA VAL A 831 36.45 22.60 -5.72
C VAL A 831 36.06 23.34 -4.45
N HIS A 832 36.50 24.59 -4.30
CA HIS A 832 36.16 25.43 -3.15
C HIS A 832 35.37 26.66 -3.62
N ASN A 833 34.16 26.86 -3.08
CA ASN A 833 33.27 27.96 -3.46
C ASN A 833 33.11 28.15 -4.99
N GLY A 834 33.07 27.05 -5.75
CA GLY A 834 32.92 27.06 -7.21
C GLY A 834 34.22 27.27 -8.00
N VAL A 835 35.37 27.43 -7.34
CA VAL A 835 36.70 27.56 -7.97
C VAL A 835 37.46 26.24 -7.85
N ASP A 836 37.95 25.72 -8.98
CA ASP A 836 38.71 24.48 -9.02
C ASP A 836 40.05 24.63 -8.28
N HIS A 837 40.35 23.71 -7.37
CA HIS A 837 41.70 23.55 -6.84
C HIS A 837 42.55 22.72 -7.82
N ASN A 838 43.81 23.11 -8.02
CA ASN A 838 44.77 22.39 -8.88
C ASN A 838 45.19 20.99 -8.35
N ASN A 839 44.50 20.43 -7.36
CA ASN A 839 44.76 19.10 -6.81
C ASN A 839 43.95 18.04 -7.59
N LEU A 840 44.57 17.49 -8.62
CA LEU A 840 44.09 16.34 -9.38
C LEU A 840 44.74 15.06 -8.82
N LEU A 841 43.94 14.08 -8.41
CA LEU A 841 44.42 12.79 -7.94
C LEU A 841 43.85 11.67 -8.82
N GLU A 842 44.72 10.87 -9.45
CA GLU A 842 44.31 9.67 -10.21
C GLU A 842 44.61 8.39 -9.41
N ILE A 843 43.60 7.55 -9.22
CA ILE A 843 43.70 6.31 -8.43
C ILE A 843 43.35 5.13 -9.33
N GLY A 844 44.31 4.21 -9.52
CA GLY A 844 44.10 2.97 -10.27
C GLY A 844 43.31 1.92 -9.49
N ARG A 845 42.69 0.96 -10.18
CA ARG A 845 42.03 -0.19 -9.55
C ARG A 845 42.95 -0.93 -8.58
N GLY A 846 42.37 -1.41 -7.48
CA GLY A 846 43.06 -2.12 -6.41
C GLY A 846 43.97 -1.25 -5.54
N LYS A 847 44.03 0.08 -5.77
CA LYS A 847 44.92 0.99 -5.04
C LYS A 847 44.18 1.82 -4.01
N LYS A 848 44.93 2.20 -2.98
CA LYS A 848 44.56 3.23 -2.01
C LYS A 848 45.30 4.53 -2.32
N ALA A 849 44.72 5.66 -1.96
CA ALA A 849 45.36 6.96 -2.03
C ALA A 849 44.93 7.86 -0.86
N LEU A 850 45.82 8.75 -0.44
CA LEU A 850 45.55 9.78 0.57
C LEU A 850 45.40 11.14 -0.12
N LEU A 851 44.25 11.78 0.05
CA LEU A 851 44.02 13.16 -0.38
C LEU A 851 44.24 14.08 0.83
N THR A 852 45.16 15.04 0.68
CA THR A 852 45.40 16.10 1.66
C THR A 852 45.11 17.46 1.00
N LEU A 853 44.17 18.22 1.57
CA LEU A 853 43.73 19.51 1.02
C LEU A 853 43.81 20.60 2.11
N PRO A 854 44.60 21.68 1.92
CA PRO A 854 44.60 22.80 2.85
C PRO A 854 43.25 23.52 2.80
N LEU A 855 42.69 23.83 3.97
CA LEU A 855 41.40 24.49 4.13
C LEU A 855 41.60 25.94 4.61
N THR A 856 40.65 26.82 4.32
CA THR A 856 40.65 28.22 4.74
C THR A 856 40.31 28.33 6.24
N ASN A 857 40.85 29.35 6.90
CA ASN A 857 40.54 29.61 8.31
C ASN A 857 39.12 30.17 8.50
N GLU A 858 38.54 30.80 7.48
CA GLU A 858 37.13 31.21 7.48
C GLU A 858 36.18 30.01 7.35
N GLY A 859 36.72 28.81 7.12
CA GLY A 859 35.92 27.64 6.78
C GLY A 859 35.26 27.80 5.41
N GLY A 860 34.20 27.04 5.19
CA GLY A 860 33.42 27.11 3.95
C GLY A 860 33.20 25.75 3.33
N HIS A 861 32.74 25.78 2.08
CA HIS A 861 32.27 24.60 1.37
C HIS A 861 33.34 24.04 0.41
N TYR A 862 33.54 22.73 0.48
CA TYR A 862 34.45 21.98 -0.38
C TYR A 862 33.68 20.84 -1.09
N GLU A 863 33.63 20.88 -2.41
CA GLU A 863 33.09 19.81 -3.25
C GLU A 863 34.25 18.93 -3.73
N ILE A 864 34.18 17.62 -3.50
CA ILE A 864 35.09 16.64 -4.08
C ILE A 864 34.35 15.91 -5.20
N ARG A 865 34.87 15.96 -6.42
CA ARG A 865 34.32 15.35 -7.63
C ARG A 865 35.11 14.11 -8.02
N MET A 866 34.42 13.05 -8.39
CA MET A 866 34.98 11.75 -8.74
C MET A 866 34.40 11.24 -10.06
N GLU A 867 35.27 10.94 -11.02
CA GLU A 867 34.86 10.43 -12.33
C GLU A 867 35.83 9.36 -12.83
N PRO A 868 35.36 8.31 -13.54
CA PRO A 868 33.96 8.01 -13.88
C PRO A 868 33.15 7.36 -12.75
N THR A 869 31.83 7.26 -12.93
CA THR A 869 30.89 6.51 -12.06
C THR A 869 30.28 5.30 -12.77
N PHE A 870 29.66 4.38 -12.03
CA PHE A 870 28.83 3.30 -12.55
C PHE A 870 27.59 3.04 -11.70
N VAL A 871 26.63 2.29 -12.25
CA VAL A 871 25.47 1.78 -11.53
C VAL A 871 25.51 0.24 -11.58
N PRO A 872 25.60 -0.47 -10.45
CA PRO A 872 25.71 -1.94 -10.41
C PRO A 872 24.61 -2.65 -11.20
N ALA A 873 23.35 -2.20 -11.07
CA ALA A 873 22.21 -2.75 -11.81
C ALA A 873 22.31 -2.65 -13.33
N LYS A 874 23.05 -1.67 -13.85
CA LYS A 874 23.24 -1.47 -15.30
C LYS A 874 24.50 -2.16 -15.84
N THR A 875 25.33 -2.67 -14.94
CA THR A 875 26.64 -3.25 -15.26
C THR A 875 26.72 -4.75 -14.96
N GLY A 876 25.63 -5.34 -14.45
CA GLY A 876 25.52 -6.77 -14.16
C GLY A 876 26.09 -7.20 -12.80
N TYR A 877 26.59 -6.27 -11.99
CA TYR A 877 27.19 -6.57 -10.67
C TYR A 877 26.15 -6.74 -9.56
N SER A 878 24.93 -6.24 -9.76
CA SER A 878 23.79 -6.45 -8.87
C SER A 878 22.53 -6.44 -9.70
N SER A 879 21.48 -7.17 -9.31
CA SER A 879 20.17 -7.08 -9.96
C SER A 879 19.29 -5.96 -9.39
N HIS A 880 19.68 -5.36 -8.25
CA HIS A 880 18.80 -4.47 -7.46
C HIS A 880 19.48 -3.15 -7.05
N ASP A 881 20.81 -3.06 -7.04
CA ASP A 881 21.52 -1.84 -6.59
C ASP A 881 21.56 -0.77 -7.69
N GLN A 882 20.71 0.24 -7.53
CA GLN A 882 20.53 1.37 -8.45
C GLN A 882 21.40 2.59 -8.09
N ARG A 883 22.28 2.49 -7.09
CA ARG A 883 23.14 3.61 -6.66
C ARG A 883 24.17 3.96 -7.73
N GLU A 884 24.49 5.25 -7.85
CA GLU A 884 25.66 5.72 -8.60
C GLU A 884 26.89 5.62 -7.68
N LEU A 885 27.90 4.85 -8.10
CA LEU A 885 29.11 4.54 -7.32
C LEU A 885 30.39 4.92 -8.10
N SER A 886 31.45 5.31 -7.38
CA SER A 886 32.78 5.63 -7.94
C SER A 886 33.91 4.91 -7.19
N LEU A 887 34.15 5.30 -5.93
CA LEU A 887 35.18 4.72 -5.05
C LEU A 887 34.66 4.63 -3.61
N ILE A 888 35.48 4.13 -2.69
CA ILE A 888 35.17 4.02 -1.26
C ILE A 888 36.02 5.02 -0.47
N VAL A 889 35.40 5.79 0.42
CA VAL A 889 36.08 6.64 1.40
C VAL A 889 36.22 5.86 2.71
N GLN A 890 37.45 5.48 3.06
CA GLN A 890 37.73 4.66 4.25
C GLN A 890 37.80 5.51 5.52
N ARG A 891 38.33 6.73 5.40
CA ARG A 891 38.50 7.70 6.49
C ARG A 891 38.44 9.12 5.94
N CYS A 892 37.84 10.03 6.70
CA CYS A 892 37.79 11.45 6.37
C CYS A 892 37.86 12.27 7.67
N SER A 893 38.80 13.21 7.77
CA SER A 893 38.97 14.06 8.95
C SER A 893 39.43 15.47 8.62
N VAL A 894 38.95 16.44 9.39
CA VAL A 894 39.48 17.82 9.42
C VAL A 894 40.50 17.91 10.53
N VAL A 895 41.77 18.12 10.17
CA VAL A 895 42.90 18.23 11.08
C VAL A 895 43.18 19.70 11.37
N ARG A 896 43.26 20.01 12.65
CA ARG A 896 43.60 21.32 13.23
C ARG A 896 44.82 21.15 14.13
N LYS A 897 45.49 22.25 14.50
CA LYS A 897 46.67 22.19 15.38
C LYS A 897 46.29 21.65 16.77
N GLY A 898 46.48 20.34 16.98
CA GLY A 898 46.20 19.64 18.23
C GLY A 898 44.85 18.89 18.29
N GLU A 899 44.06 18.88 17.22
CA GLU A 899 42.74 18.24 17.18
C GLU A 899 42.46 17.65 15.78
N SER A 900 41.82 16.47 15.73
CA SER A 900 41.37 15.84 14.49
C SER A 900 39.89 15.52 14.62
N VAL A 901 39.04 16.23 13.87
CA VAL A 901 37.60 15.99 13.84
C VAL A 901 37.34 14.92 12.78
N GLN A 902 36.92 13.73 13.19
CA GLN A 902 36.57 12.66 12.25
C GLN A 902 35.17 12.86 11.69
N LEU A 903 35.08 12.92 10.37
CA LEU A 903 33.82 12.98 9.61
C LEU A 903 33.36 11.58 9.15
N ILE A 904 34.30 10.65 8.96
CA ILE A 904 34.05 9.21 8.76
C ILE A 904 35.01 8.42 9.65
N ALA A 905 34.45 7.55 10.50
CA ALA A 905 35.20 6.59 11.31
C ALA A 905 35.70 5.40 10.47
N GLU A 906 36.82 4.80 10.88
CA GLU A 906 37.48 3.68 10.20
C GLU A 906 36.53 2.48 10.06
N LYS A 907 36.16 2.14 8.82
CA LYS A 907 35.31 0.97 8.53
C LYS A 907 36.17 -0.20 8.04
N GLY A 908 36.03 -1.35 8.71
CA GLY A 908 36.60 -2.60 8.22
C GLY A 908 36.01 -2.94 6.85
N LEU A 909 36.87 -3.35 5.91
CA LEU A 909 36.45 -3.87 4.60
C LEU A 909 35.75 -5.22 4.84
N ALA A 910 34.41 -5.24 4.80
CA ALA A 910 33.59 -6.45 4.85
C ALA A 910 32.99 -6.73 3.48
#